data_AF-A0A0Q5H3N9-F1
#
_entry.id   AF-A0A0Q5H3N9-F1
#
_cell.length_a   1.000
_cell.length_b   1.000
_cell.length_c   1.000
_cell.angle_alpha   90.00
_cell.angle_beta   90.00
_cell.angle_gamma   90.00
#
_symmetry.space_group_name_H-M   'P 1'
#
loop_
_entity.id
_entity.type
_entity.pdbx_description
1 polymer ?
#
loop_
_entity_poly.entity_id
_entity_poly.type
_entity_poly.pdbx_seq_one_letter_code
_entity_poly.pdbx_strand_id
1 'polypeptide(L)'
;MQTPSDVLSCRLLAGITDAMVEESAAYREDPAPPLPPPVLESGGLENAQAPADWRDAISNAGYTLIVRWETGGRSYYEGVIKGRPIWPGYASGITIGCGFDLGYHERGPFLEEWGGRLGAADLERLGGVVGFKTVAPDRALKVGRAKELVRRLADIVVPWPVAIEQFEGAKLPRLLGQLYRALPEVAALHPHCRAALLSLLFNRGAAFRAEGERFAEMRAIGAAVRSGEPRELARVPGLLRAMKRIWGSESSLARRREDEAVLFESGLQERGTLESLNREQQEGGLEGSVLEGAPGSAEQHEDLPVEPSDETDERDEQEDQPPAPPYQPDDGLESGSLSAANVHWNPRDDEHPDYRHLDRTAAFSSFELTPADLDLLIEANAFFTQSGRLLFALRGAALPGGAQVDAASIVVTDQRPDHRNFRCVMGAYDRDRRRLSAFPASTVPNAHYVFRCFTLASQGTAPANLTGNMLPTGCYTYAVGTHRAGQAGEIPTVLRLSNSATGASRVLVLRSIADLQYDRFDPFLVATPADNIHPGQLSEGFSSAGCLTLPGRFAGGSHSGVWRDFRAASGLDRAHHGELFSLMLLTGLDAAAATRVRTAGTDPASLRRLRHGSKGERVAALQAALGLAPDNSRLVGPITRAALVRRQASVLGWADGIHSPAMDGLLGLRVFTD
;
A
#
# COMPACT_ATOMS: atom_id res chain seq x y z
N MET A 1 4.76 -15.20 -10.12
CA MET A 1 4.59 -15.66 -8.74
C MET A 1 3.64 -14.68 -8.06
N GLN A 2 2.54 -15.19 -7.53
CA GLN A 2 1.36 -14.45 -7.08
C GLN A 2 1.58 -13.83 -5.67
N THR A 3 1.40 -12.52 -5.50
CA THR A 3 1.39 -11.77 -4.22
C THR A 3 0.32 -12.30 -3.25
N PRO A 4 0.22 -11.93 -1.94
CA PRO A 4 -0.91 -12.39 -1.11
C PRO A 4 -2.24 -11.67 -1.38
N SER A 5 -2.22 -10.43 -1.90
CA SER A 5 -3.36 -9.91 -2.66
C SER A 5 -3.68 -10.86 -3.83
N ASP A 6 -2.68 -11.43 -4.50
CA ASP A 6 -2.89 -12.45 -5.52
C ASP A 6 -3.19 -13.83 -4.94
N VAL A 7 -2.89 -14.17 -3.68
CA VAL A 7 -3.27 -15.45 -3.05
C VAL A 7 -4.71 -15.38 -2.60
N LEU A 8 -5.12 -14.27 -2.00
CA LEU A 8 -6.53 -14.00 -1.77
C LEU A 8 -7.26 -13.91 -3.11
N SER A 9 -6.73 -13.20 -4.11
CA SER A 9 -7.31 -13.20 -5.45
C SER A 9 -7.34 -14.61 -6.03
N CYS A 10 -6.27 -15.40 -5.96
CA CYS A 10 -6.24 -16.73 -6.54
C CYS A 10 -7.15 -17.69 -5.79
N ARG A 11 -7.27 -17.58 -4.47
CA ARG A 11 -8.24 -18.32 -3.67
C ARG A 11 -9.68 -17.95 -4.05
N LEU A 12 -9.95 -16.65 -4.18
CA LEU A 12 -11.27 -16.15 -4.58
C LEU A 12 -11.61 -16.55 -6.03
N LEU A 13 -10.63 -16.50 -6.92
CA LEU A 13 -10.77 -16.85 -8.33
C LEU A 13 -10.75 -18.36 -8.57
N ALA A 14 -10.18 -19.16 -7.66
CA ALA A 14 -10.02 -20.60 -7.80
C ALA A 14 -11.38 -21.29 -7.94
N GLY A 15 -11.62 -21.88 -9.11
CA GLY A 15 -12.88 -22.57 -9.40
C GLY A 15 -14.03 -21.66 -9.84
N ILE A 16 -13.82 -20.36 -10.04
CA ILE A 16 -14.76 -19.55 -10.82
C ILE A 16 -14.56 -19.91 -12.30
N THR A 17 -15.51 -20.63 -12.89
CA THR A 17 -15.47 -20.98 -14.31
C THR A 17 -16.19 -19.95 -15.17
N ASP A 18 -15.85 -19.89 -16.45
CA ASP A 18 -16.51 -18.98 -17.40
C ASP A 18 -18.01 -19.28 -17.52
N ALA A 19 -18.41 -20.55 -17.44
CA ALA A 19 -19.81 -20.95 -17.40
C ALA A 19 -20.56 -20.37 -16.18
N MET A 20 -19.90 -20.30 -15.02
CA MET A 20 -20.49 -19.67 -13.84
C MET A 20 -20.62 -18.16 -13.98
N VAL A 21 -19.67 -17.50 -14.66
CA VAL A 21 -19.77 -16.07 -14.94
C VAL A 21 -20.95 -15.78 -15.87
N GLU A 22 -21.11 -16.57 -16.93
CA GLU A 22 -22.25 -16.47 -17.85
C GLU A 22 -23.58 -16.69 -17.14
N GLU A 23 -23.66 -17.71 -16.29
CA GLU A 23 -24.85 -18.00 -15.50
C GLU A 23 -25.16 -16.86 -14.51
N SER A 24 -24.14 -16.32 -13.83
CA SER A 24 -24.27 -15.22 -12.87
C SER A 24 -24.81 -13.94 -13.51
N ALA A 25 -24.38 -13.63 -14.74
CA ALA A 25 -24.85 -12.48 -15.50
C ALA A 25 -26.36 -12.53 -15.81
N ALA A 26 -26.94 -13.73 -15.92
CA ALA A 26 -28.37 -13.93 -16.14
C ALA A 26 -29.24 -13.61 -14.91
N TYR A 27 -28.67 -13.66 -13.71
CA TYR A 27 -29.40 -13.46 -12.45
C TYR A 27 -29.37 -12.01 -11.95
N ARG A 28 -28.92 -11.06 -12.78
CA ARG A 28 -28.87 -9.64 -12.40
C ARG A 28 -30.29 -9.11 -12.14
N GLU A 29 -30.50 -8.51 -10.97
CA GLU A 29 -31.79 -7.94 -10.61
C GLU A 29 -31.95 -6.55 -11.25
N ASP A 30 -33.19 -6.21 -11.65
CA ASP A 30 -33.51 -4.85 -12.07
C ASP A 30 -33.15 -3.88 -10.93
N PRO A 31 -32.54 -2.72 -11.22
CA PRO A 31 -32.25 -1.74 -10.20
C PRO A 31 -33.56 -1.36 -9.49
N ALA A 32 -33.59 -1.54 -8.17
CA ALA A 32 -34.68 -1.04 -7.35
C ALA A 32 -34.90 0.46 -7.68
N PRO A 33 -36.16 0.94 -7.74
CA PRO A 33 -36.43 2.34 -7.97
C PRO A 33 -35.62 3.19 -6.98
N PRO A 34 -35.05 4.33 -7.44
CA PRO A 34 -34.23 5.16 -6.58
C PRO A 34 -34.99 5.48 -5.31
N LEU A 35 -34.39 5.15 -4.16
CA LEU A 35 -34.92 5.55 -2.88
C LEU A 35 -35.03 7.09 -2.87
N PRO A 36 -36.13 7.66 -2.37
CA PRO A 36 -36.17 9.10 -2.13
C PRO A 36 -34.98 9.50 -1.26
N PRO A 37 -34.41 10.71 -1.45
CA PRO A 37 -33.31 11.18 -0.62
C PRO A 37 -33.73 11.06 0.85
N PRO A 38 -32.82 10.61 1.73
CA PRO A 38 -33.15 10.46 3.14
C PRO A 38 -33.64 11.79 3.68
N VAL A 39 -34.76 11.76 4.41
CA VAL A 39 -35.15 12.88 5.27
C VAL A 39 -34.04 12.99 6.31
N LEU A 40 -33.29 14.09 6.27
CA LEU A 40 -32.22 14.38 7.22
C LEU A 40 -32.86 14.56 8.61
N GLU A 41 -32.88 13.49 9.40
CA GLU A 41 -32.97 13.62 10.84
C GLU A 41 -31.62 14.17 11.31
N SER A 42 -31.67 15.37 11.86
CA SER A 42 -30.52 16.14 12.32
C SER A 42 -29.78 15.40 13.45
N GLY A 43 -28.67 14.74 13.12
CA GLY A 43 -27.72 14.24 14.11
C GLY A 43 -26.80 13.12 13.60
N GLY A 44 -25.59 13.49 13.19
CA GLY A 44 -24.44 12.57 13.11
C GLY A 44 -24.03 12.11 11.70
N LEU A 45 -22.83 12.53 11.29
CA LEU A 45 -22.08 12.15 10.07
C LEU A 45 -22.60 12.77 8.75
N GLU A 46 -22.33 14.06 8.55
CA GLU A 46 -22.45 14.70 7.24
C GLU A 46 -21.44 14.10 6.24
N ASN A 47 -21.97 13.48 5.18
CA ASN A 47 -21.33 13.15 3.89
C ASN A 47 -19.92 12.49 3.93
N ALA A 48 -19.87 11.19 4.25
CA ALA A 48 -18.76 10.36 3.78
C ALA A 48 -18.85 10.22 2.26
N GLN A 49 -18.15 11.07 1.51
CA GLN A 49 -18.07 10.98 0.06
C GLN A 49 -17.14 9.81 -0.33
N ALA A 50 -17.51 9.06 -1.37
CA ALA A 50 -16.60 8.06 -1.93
C ALA A 50 -15.28 8.74 -2.36
N PRO A 51 -14.11 8.12 -2.13
CA PRO A 51 -12.84 8.62 -2.63
C PRO A 51 -12.91 8.93 -4.13
N ALA A 52 -12.19 9.99 -4.56
CA ALA A 52 -12.20 10.43 -5.95
C ALA A 52 -11.65 9.37 -6.91
N ASP A 53 -10.63 8.62 -6.47
CA ASP A 53 -10.17 7.40 -7.15
C ASP A 53 -10.76 6.18 -6.45
N TRP A 54 -11.41 5.29 -7.22
CA TRP A 54 -11.95 4.05 -6.69
C TRP A 54 -10.87 3.13 -6.10
N ARG A 55 -9.61 3.29 -6.53
CA ARG A 55 -8.45 2.54 -6.02
C ARG A 55 -8.19 2.82 -4.54
N ASP A 56 -8.54 4.00 -4.05
CA ASP A 56 -8.46 4.32 -2.62
C ASP A 56 -9.59 3.68 -1.80
N ALA A 57 -10.67 3.27 -2.46
CA ALA A 57 -11.88 2.79 -1.81
C ALA A 57 -11.96 1.27 -1.68
N ILE A 58 -11.32 0.50 -2.56
CA ILE A 58 -11.41 -0.97 -2.54
C ILE A 58 -10.04 -1.60 -2.74
N SER A 59 -9.83 -2.79 -2.16
CA SER A 59 -8.56 -3.51 -2.34
C SER A 59 -8.39 -4.05 -3.76
N ASN A 60 -7.15 -4.35 -4.16
CA ASN A 60 -6.87 -5.00 -5.44
C ASN A 60 -7.49 -6.41 -5.57
N ALA A 61 -7.46 -7.21 -4.50
CA ALA A 61 -8.14 -8.51 -4.48
C ALA A 61 -9.66 -8.38 -4.70
N GLY A 62 -10.26 -7.35 -4.11
CA GLY A 62 -11.67 -7.04 -4.29
C GLY A 62 -12.01 -6.54 -5.69
N TYR A 63 -11.18 -5.68 -6.26
CA TYR A 63 -11.28 -5.26 -7.67
C TYR A 63 -11.19 -6.47 -8.61
N THR A 64 -10.24 -7.36 -8.39
CA THR A 64 -10.03 -8.56 -9.21
C THR A 64 -11.23 -9.51 -9.14
N LEU A 65 -11.80 -9.72 -7.95
CA LEU A 65 -13.04 -10.47 -7.75
C LEU A 65 -14.20 -9.84 -8.54
N ILE A 66 -14.39 -8.52 -8.40
CA ILE A 66 -15.44 -7.78 -9.12
C ILE A 66 -15.26 -7.93 -10.62
N VAL A 67 -14.07 -7.69 -11.17
CA VAL A 67 -13.80 -7.79 -12.60
C VAL A 67 -14.06 -9.22 -13.11
N ARG A 68 -13.65 -10.25 -12.37
CA ARG A 68 -13.94 -11.64 -12.75
C ARG A 68 -15.44 -11.90 -12.82
N TRP A 69 -16.21 -11.51 -11.80
CA TRP A 69 -17.66 -11.75 -11.77
C TRP A 69 -18.44 -10.88 -12.75
N GLU A 70 -17.97 -9.67 -13.02
CA GLU A 70 -18.70 -8.70 -13.85
C GLU A 70 -18.35 -8.79 -15.34
N THR A 71 -17.16 -9.29 -15.67
CA THR A 71 -16.66 -9.28 -17.05
C THR A 71 -16.10 -10.61 -17.50
N GLY A 72 -15.96 -11.59 -16.61
CA GLY A 72 -15.16 -12.80 -16.84
C GLY A 72 -13.65 -12.55 -16.83
N GLY A 73 -13.19 -11.32 -16.62
CA GLY A 73 -11.78 -10.95 -16.79
C GLY A 73 -11.29 -10.99 -18.24
N ARG A 74 -10.02 -10.60 -18.42
CA ARG A 74 -9.42 -10.40 -19.74
C ARG A 74 -9.44 -11.65 -20.62
N SER A 75 -9.09 -12.81 -20.06
CA SER A 75 -9.00 -14.07 -20.82
C SER A 75 -10.35 -14.48 -21.41
N TYR A 76 -11.43 -14.40 -20.63
CA TYR A 76 -12.78 -14.67 -21.10
C TYR A 76 -13.21 -13.63 -22.15
N TYR A 77 -12.94 -12.35 -21.90
CA TYR A 77 -13.32 -11.28 -22.82
C TYR A 77 -12.62 -11.39 -24.18
N GLU A 78 -11.32 -11.69 -24.20
CA GLU A 78 -10.55 -11.82 -25.44
C GLU A 78 -10.78 -13.19 -26.11
N GLY A 79 -10.90 -14.27 -25.34
CA GLY A 79 -11.02 -15.64 -25.84
C GLY A 79 -12.44 -16.07 -26.24
N VAL A 80 -13.44 -15.70 -25.42
CA VAL A 80 -14.84 -16.11 -25.59
C VAL A 80 -15.65 -15.00 -26.25
N ILE A 81 -15.70 -13.80 -25.64
CA ILE A 81 -16.46 -12.66 -26.17
C ILE A 81 -15.80 -12.07 -27.43
N LYS A 82 -14.47 -12.18 -27.52
CA LYS A 82 -13.63 -11.64 -28.61
C LYS A 82 -13.83 -10.14 -28.84
N GLY A 83 -14.20 -9.41 -27.78
CA GLY A 83 -14.54 -8.00 -27.83
C GLY A 83 -15.78 -7.65 -28.68
N ARG A 84 -16.64 -8.62 -28.98
CA ARG A 84 -17.78 -8.42 -29.90
C ARG A 84 -19.07 -8.08 -29.15
N PRO A 85 -19.99 -7.34 -29.79
CA PRO A 85 -21.36 -7.20 -29.29
C PRO A 85 -22.03 -8.56 -29.14
N ILE A 86 -22.64 -8.80 -27.98
CA ILE A 86 -23.36 -10.05 -27.67
C ILE A 86 -24.81 -9.77 -27.28
N TRP A 87 -25.60 -10.84 -27.20
CA TRP A 87 -26.91 -10.82 -26.55
C TRP A 87 -26.94 -11.94 -25.50
N PRO A 88 -26.87 -11.61 -24.20
CA PRO A 88 -26.77 -12.61 -23.12
C PRO A 88 -28.11 -13.30 -22.79
N GLY A 89 -29.22 -12.92 -23.44
CA GLY A 89 -30.52 -13.57 -23.26
C GLY A 89 -31.49 -12.80 -22.37
N TYR A 90 -32.52 -13.49 -21.86
CA TYR A 90 -33.49 -12.93 -20.90
C TYR A 90 -34.18 -11.64 -21.37
N ALA A 91 -34.07 -10.56 -20.59
CA ALA A 91 -34.61 -9.23 -20.82
C ALA A 91 -33.55 -8.23 -21.34
N SER A 92 -32.36 -8.72 -21.73
CA SER A 92 -31.23 -7.89 -22.15
C SER A 92 -31.40 -7.28 -23.55
N GLY A 93 -30.66 -6.21 -23.81
CA GLY A 93 -30.39 -5.68 -25.13
C GLY A 93 -29.09 -6.21 -25.72
N ILE A 94 -28.58 -5.51 -26.73
CA ILE A 94 -27.23 -5.76 -27.23
C ILE A 94 -26.22 -5.23 -26.22
N THR A 95 -25.30 -6.09 -25.79
CA THR A 95 -24.31 -5.78 -24.75
C THR A 95 -22.93 -5.67 -25.37
N ILE A 96 -22.20 -4.62 -24.99
CA ILE A 96 -20.81 -4.37 -25.41
C ILE A 96 -19.89 -4.20 -24.19
N GLY A 97 -18.58 -4.33 -24.40
CA GLY A 97 -17.59 -4.11 -23.35
C GLY A 97 -17.85 -4.94 -22.09
N CYS A 98 -17.61 -4.34 -20.93
CA CYS A 98 -17.77 -4.97 -19.61
C CYS A 98 -19.24 -4.96 -19.13
N GLY A 99 -20.10 -5.69 -19.84
CA GLY A 99 -21.50 -5.86 -19.49
C GLY A 99 -22.31 -4.55 -19.60
N PHE A 100 -22.00 -3.72 -20.60
CA PHE A 100 -22.74 -2.50 -20.92
C PHE A 100 -23.91 -2.84 -21.85
N ASP A 101 -25.10 -3.04 -21.27
CA ASP A 101 -26.31 -3.40 -22.01
C ASP A 101 -26.95 -2.15 -22.64
N LEU A 102 -26.77 -1.97 -23.94
CA LEU A 102 -27.29 -0.83 -24.70
C LEU A 102 -28.81 -0.69 -24.57
N GLY A 103 -29.53 -1.77 -24.27
CA GLY A 103 -30.96 -1.77 -24.07
C GLY A 103 -31.39 -0.93 -22.87
N TYR A 104 -30.58 -0.81 -21.82
CA TYR A 104 -30.92 -0.08 -20.59
C TYR A 104 -30.35 1.32 -20.52
N HIS A 105 -29.74 1.80 -21.61
CA HIS A 105 -29.18 3.14 -21.70
C HIS A 105 -29.96 4.00 -22.68
N GLU A 106 -29.83 5.31 -22.51
CA GLU A 106 -30.29 6.31 -23.47
C GLU A 106 -29.13 6.75 -24.37
N ARG A 107 -29.46 7.35 -25.52
CA ARG A 107 -28.47 7.72 -26.54
C ARG A 107 -27.47 8.76 -26.03
N GLY A 108 -27.90 9.72 -25.22
CA GLY A 108 -27.01 10.74 -24.63
C GLY A 108 -25.90 10.13 -23.75
N PRO A 109 -26.26 9.42 -22.65
CA PRO A 109 -25.29 8.72 -21.81
C PRO A 109 -24.40 7.73 -22.57
N PHE A 110 -24.95 7.03 -23.57
CA PHE A 110 -24.15 6.17 -24.43
C PHE A 110 -23.04 6.94 -25.17
N LEU A 111 -23.36 8.10 -25.75
CA LEU A 111 -22.37 8.92 -26.47
C LEU A 111 -21.35 9.55 -25.51
N GLU A 112 -21.75 9.92 -24.31
CA GLU A 112 -20.84 10.45 -23.28
C GLU A 112 -19.82 9.38 -22.84
N GLU A 113 -20.30 8.16 -22.57
CA GLU A 113 -19.44 7.07 -22.08
C GLU A 113 -18.57 6.46 -23.19
N TRP A 114 -19.02 6.46 -24.45
CA TRP A 114 -18.33 5.76 -25.56
C TRP A 114 -17.78 6.65 -26.69
N GLY A 115 -18.14 7.94 -26.74
CA GLY A 115 -17.87 8.81 -27.89
C GLY A 115 -16.40 9.11 -28.19
N GLY A 116 -15.52 9.00 -27.19
CA GLY A 116 -14.06 9.10 -27.36
C GLY A 116 -13.34 7.75 -27.45
N ARG A 117 -14.09 6.64 -27.34
CA ARG A 117 -13.54 5.28 -27.18
C ARG A 117 -13.71 4.40 -28.40
N LEU A 118 -14.69 4.73 -29.25
CA LEU A 118 -15.00 3.99 -30.47
C LEU A 118 -14.94 4.91 -31.69
N GLY A 119 -14.64 4.32 -32.86
CA GLY A 119 -14.71 5.04 -34.13
C GLY A 119 -16.13 5.52 -34.41
N ALA A 120 -16.27 6.68 -35.06
CA ALA A 120 -17.56 7.33 -35.29
C ALA A 120 -18.58 6.42 -36.01
N ALA A 121 -18.12 5.61 -36.98
CA ALA A 121 -18.96 4.67 -37.72
C ALA A 121 -19.52 3.55 -36.83
N ASP A 122 -18.70 2.99 -35.93
CA ASP A 122 -19.15 1.94 -35.01
C ASP A 122 -20.06 2.51 -33.91
N LEU A 123 -19.74 3.71 -33.42
CA LEU A 123 -20.55 4.43 -32.46
C LEU A 123 -21.96 4.73 -33.01
N GLU A 124 -22.07 5.13 -34.28
CA GLU A 124 -23.35 5.38 -34.94
C GLU A 124 -24.18 4.09 -35.05
N ARG A 125 -23.55 3.00 -35.49
CA ARG A 125 -24.19 1.68 -35.64
C ARG A 125 -24.70 1.13 -34.31
N LEU A 126 -23.88 1.21 -33.25
CA LEU A 126 -24.26 0.83 -31.90
C LEU A 126 -25.35 1.75 -31.32
N GLY A 127 -25.27 3.05 -31.62
CA GLY A 127 -26.30 4.03 -31.25
C GLY A 127 -27.68 3.72 -31.83
N GLY A 128 -27.75 2.98 -32.94
CA GLY A 128 -28.99 2.52 -33.56
C GLY A 128 -29.71 1.38 -32.81
N VAL A 129 -29.04 0.73 -31.85
CA VAL A 129 -29.62 -0.35 -31.03
C VAL A 129 -29.77 0.01 -29.55
N VAL A 130 -29.43 1.24 -29.17
CA VAL A 130 -29.66 1.76 -27.81
C VAL A 130 -31.16 1.78 -27.49
N GLY A 131 -31.53 1.37 -26.28
CA GLY A 131 -32.92 1.24 -25.82
C GLY A 131 -33.63 -0.06 -26.27
N PHE A 132 -33.00 -0.87 -27.12
CA PHE A 132 -33.57 -2.15 -27.55
C PHE A 132 -33.40 -3.23 -26.47
N LYS A 133 -34.52 -3.80 -25.98
CA LYS A 133 -34.53 -4.87 -24.96
C LYS A 133 -35.39 -6.05 -25.39
N THR A 134 -35.05 -7.27 -25.00
CA THR A 134 -35.88 -8.47 -25.25
C THR A 134 -36.95 -8.71 -24.17
N VAL A 135 -37.76 -7.68 -23.88
CA VAL A 135 -38.88 -7.71 -22.92
C VAL A 135 -40.25 -7.83 -23.59
N ALA A 136 -41.29 -8.22 -22.84
CA ALA A 136 -42.67 -8.24 -23.31
C ALA A 136 -43.22 -6.83 -23.66
N PRO A 137 -44.25 -6.70 -24.51
CA PRO A 137 -44.82 -7.73 -25.39
C PRO A 137 -43.84 -8.13 -26.53
N ASP A 138 -44.19 -9.18 -27.30
CA ASP A 138 -43.46 -9.62 -28.50
C ASP A 138 -42.03 -10.12 -28.29
N ARG A 139 -41.74 -10.69 -27.12
CA ARG A 139 -40.40 -11.18 -26.77
C ARG A 139 -39.82 -12.13 -27.83
N ALA A 140 -40.62 -13.06 -28.38
CA ALA A 140 -40.14 -14.01 -29.39
C ALA A 140 -39.60 -13.31 -30.66
N LEU A 141 -40.29 -12.29 -31.14
CA LEU A 141 -39.86 -11.48 -32.29
C LEU A 141 -38.62 -10.67 -31.95
N LYS A 142 -38.57 -10.07 -30.76
CA LYS A 142 -37.40 -9.30 -30.29
C LYS A 142 -36.17 -10.19 -30.12
N VAL A 143 -36.31 -11.43 -29.65
CA VAL A 143 -35.23 -12.42 -29.61
C VAL A 143 -34.68 -12.71 -31.01
N GLY A 144 -35.56 -12.91 -32.00
CA GLY A 144 -35.16 -13.07 -33.40
C GLY A 144 -34.36 -11.86 -33.93
N ARG A 145 -34.83 -10.65 -33.62
CA ARG A 145 -34.14 -9.40 -33.96
C ARG A 145 -32.80 -9.24 -33.24
N ALA A 146 -32.69 -9.62 -31.97
CA ALA A 146 -31.43 -9.56 -31.22
C ALA A 146 -30.35 -10.44 -31.88
N LYS A 147 -30.71 -11.67 -32.27
CA LYS A 147 -29.81 -12.58 -32.99
C LYS A 147 -29.35 -12.03 -34.35
N GLU A 148 -30.24 -11.34 -35.06
CA GLU A 148 -29.89 -10.63 -36.30
C GLU A 148 -28.95 -9.46 -36.05
N LEU A 149 -29.22 -8.63 -35.04
CA LEU A 149 -28.38 -7.48 -34.68
C LEU A 149 -26.97 -7.91 -34.27
N VAL A 150 -26.84 -8.99 -33.46
CA VAL A 150 -25.53 -9.56 -33.12
C VAL A 150 -24.76 -9.94 -34.39
N ARG A 151 -25.40 -10.62 -35.36
CA ARG A 151 -24.75 -10.96 -36.64
C ARG A 151 -24.33 -9.74 -37.44
N ARG A 152 -25.13 -8.67 -37.45
CA ARG A 152 -24.85 -7.42 -38.18
C ARG A 152 -23.78 -6.53 -37.54
N LEU A 153 -23.56 -6.69 -36.25
CA LEU A 153 -22.59 -5.89 -35.47
C LEU A 153 -21.33 -6.71 -35.14
N ALA A 154 -21.23 -7.94 -35.65
CA ALA A 154 -20.18 -8.89 -35.29
C ALA A 154 -18.76 -8.48 -35.73
N ASP A 155 -18.66 -7.51 -36.65
CA ASP A 155 -17.42 -6.89 -37.12
C ASP A 155 -16.93 -5.76 -36.22
N ILE A 156 -17.78 -5.22 -35.34
CA ILE A 156 -17.37 -4.24 -34.33
C ILE A 156 -16.57 -4.97 -33.25
N VAL A 157 -15.36 -4.47 -32.99
CA VAL A 157 -14.48 -5.00 -31.95
C VAL A 157 -14.16 -3.90 -30.95
N VAL A 158 -14.52 -4.13 -29.70
CA VAL A 158 -14.15 -3.28 -28.56
C VAL A 158 -12.96 -3.95 -27.85
N PRO A 159 -11.73 -3.45 -28.00
CA PRO A 159 -10.56 -4.04 -27.36
C PRO A 159 -10.67 -4.05 -25.83
N TRP A 160 -10.04 -5.02 -25.16
CA TRP A 160 -10.05 -5.10 -23.70
C TRP A 160 -9.63 -3.79 -23.00
N PRO A 161 -8.53 -3.10 -23.41
CA PRO A 161 -8.14 -1.83 -22.79
C PRO A 161 -9.25 -0.77 -22.85
N VAL A 162 -10.02 -0.72 -23.95
CA VAL A 162 -11.11 0.23 -24.12
C VAL A 162 -12.33 -0.15 -23.26
N ALA A 163 -12.65 -1.44 -23.21
CA ALA A 163 -13.77 -1.95 -22.42
C ALA A 163 -13.54 -1.75 -20.91
N ILE A 164 -12.33 -2.09 -20.42
CA ILE A 164 -11.99 -1.94 -19.00
C ILE A 164 -11.84 -0.48 -18.60
N GLU A 165 -11.38 0.40 -19.50
CA GLU A 165 -11.33 1.84 -19.24
C GLU A 165 -12.73 2.43 -19.03
N GLN A 166 -13.73 2.03 -19.84
CA GLN A 166 -15.13 2.45 -19.60
C GLN A 166 -15.66 1.92 -18.26
N PHE A 167 -15.33 0.67 -17.92
CA PHE A 167 -15.72 0.07 -16.64
C PHE A 167 -15.14 0.84 -15.45
N GLU A 168 -13.83 1.10 -15.47
CA GLU A 168 -13.08 1.78 -14.41
C GLU A 168 -13.37 3.28 -14.33
N GLY A 169 -13.59 3.94 -15.46
CA GLY A 169 -13.79 5.39 -15.55
C GLY A 169 -15.22 5.83 -15.30
N ALA A 170 -16.22 4.96 -15.53
CA ALA A 170 -17.63 5.32 -15.42
C ALA A 170 -18.43 4.40 -14.49
N LYS A 171 -18.50 3.10 -14.81
CA LYS A 171 -19.41 2.16 -14.13
C LYS A 171 -19.02 1.94 -12.66
N LEU A 172 -17.75 1.66 -12.41
CA LEU A 172 -17.24 1.35 -11.08
C LEU A 172 -17.33 2.56 -10.11
N PRO A 173 -16.87 3.78 -10.47
CA PRO A 173 -17.05 4.97 -9.63
C PRO A 173 -18.52 5.29 -9.34
N ARG A 174 -19.41 5.13 -10.33
CA ARG A 174 -20.85 5.36 -10.15
C ARG A 174 -21.45 4.43 -9.10
N LEU A 175 -21.15 3.13 -9.16
CA LEU A 175 -21.65 2.14 -8.21
C LEU A 175 -21.01 2.29 -6.83
N LEU A 176 -19.73 2.65 -6.77
CA LEU A 176 -19.06 2.99 -5.52
C LEU A 176 -19.74 4.19 -4.84
N GLY A 177 -20.05 5.24 -5.60
CA GLY A 177 -20.82 6.38 -5.09
C GLY A 177 -22.22 5.99 -4.62
N GLN A 178 -22.88 5.03 -5.26
CA GLN A 178 -24.16 4.48 -4.78
C GLN A 178 -24.00 3.73 -3.46
N LEU A 179 -22.93 2.95 -3.29
CA LEU A 179 -22.63 2.25 -2.05
C LEU A 179 -22.46 3.24 -0.89
N TYR A 180 -21.61 4.26 -1.05
CA TYR A 180 -21.36 5.28 -0.02
C TYR A 180 -22.60 6.10 0.32
N ARG A 181 -23.47 6.39 -0.67
CA ARG A 181 -24.75 7.05 -0.38
C ARG A 181 -25.73 6.15 0.38
N ALA A 182 -25.74 4.85 0.07
CA ALA A 182 -26.68 3.92 0.70
C ALA A 182 -26.24 3.49 2.10
N LEU A 183 -24.92 3.43 2.33
CA LEU A 183 -24.27 3.07 3.59
C LEU A 183 -23.01 3.94 3.79
N PRO A 184 -23.14 5.18 4.31
CA PRO A 184 -21.99 6.06 4.54
C PRO A 184 -20.89 5.45 5.44
N GLU A 185 -21.30 4.58 6.37
CA GLU A 185 -20.43 3.92 7.35
C GLU A 185 -19.43 2.95 6.71
N VAL A 186 -19.63 2.58 5.44
CA VAL A 186 -18.64 1.77 4.70
C VAL A 186 -17.28 2.43 4.64
N ALA A 187 -17.19 3.76 4.75
CA ALA A 187 -15.93 4.50 4.76
C ALA A 187 -14.96 4.04 5.86
N ALA A 188 -15.47 3.56 7.00
CA ALA A 188 -14.68 3.07 8.12
C ALA A 188 -14.31 1.57 8.00
N LEU A 189 -14.85 0.85 7.01
CA LEU A 189 -14.57 -0.57 6.83
C LEU A 189 -13.25 -0.78 6.07
N HIS A 190 -12.60 -1.92 6.32
CA HIS A 190 -11.44 -2.36 5.54
C HIS A 190 -11.75 -2.38 4.03
N PRO A 191 -10.81 -2.01 3.13
CA PRO A 191 -11.02 -2.06 1.68
C PRO A 191 -11.56 -3.40 1.14
N HIS A 192 -11.18 -4.53 1.75
CA HIS A 192 -11.76 -5.85 1.43
C HIS A 192 -13.27 -5.90 1.72
N CYS A 193 -13.69 -5.44 2.89
CA CYS A 193 -15.11 -5.38 3.27
C CYS A 193 -15.89 -4.46 2.33
N ARG A 194 -15.34 -3.28 1.99
CA ARG A 194 -15.95 -2.35 1.02
C ARG A 194 -16.13 -3.01 -0.35
N ALA A 195 -15.11 -3.73 -0.82
CA ALA A 195 -15.16 -4.43 -2.09
C ALA A 195 -16.19 -5.57 -2.13
N ALA A 196 -16.33 -6.34 -1.05
CA ALA A 196 -17.36 -7.37 -0.93
C ALA A 196 -18.77 -6.78 -1.03
N LEU A 197 -19.03 -5.67 -0.32
CA LEU A 197 -20.31 -4.96 -0.40
C LEU A 197 -20.55 -4.32 -1.77
N LEU A 198 -19.50 -3.82 -2.41
CA LEU A 198 -19.58 -3.31 -3.78
C LEU A 198 -19.92 -4.42 -4.77
N SER A 199 -19.27 -5.59 -4.67
CA SER A 199 -19.61 -6.76 -5.48
C SER A 199 -21.07 -7.21 -5.27
N LEU A 200 -21.55 -7.21 -4.02
CA LEU A 200 -22.94 -7.50 -3.71
C LEU A 200 -23.88 -6.51 -4.42
N LEU A 201 -23.56 -5.21 -4.37
CA LEU A 201 -24.33 -4.15 -5.01
C LEU A 201 -24.35 -4.27 -6.54
N PHE A 202 -23.27 -4.72 -7.18
CA PHE A 202 -23.27 -4.98 -8.63
C PHE A 202 -24.34 -5.99 -9.07
N ASN A 203 -24.69 -6.95 -8.20
CA ASN A 203 -25.69 -7.99 -8.45
C ASN A 203 -27.10 -7.61 -7.94
N ARG A 204 -27.21 -7.04 -6.74
CA ARG A 204 -28.49 -6.80 -6.04
C ARG A 204 -28.92 -5.32 -5.96
N GLY A 205 -28.09 -4.40 -6.45
CA GLY A 205 -28.31 -2.96 -6.28
C GLY A 205 -28.20 -2.49 -4.82
N ALA A 206 -28.49 -1.21 -4.58
CA ALA A 206 -28.40 -0.57 -3.26
C ALA A 206 -29.58 -0.90 -2.33
N ALA A 207 -30.05 -2.16 -2.33
CA ALA A 207 -31.27 -2.60 -1.68
C ALA A 207 -31.15 -2.82 -0.14
N PHE A 208 -30.27 -2.09 0.55
CA PHE A 208 -30.00 -2.25 1.99
C PHE A 208 -31.14 -1.81 2.92
N ARG A 209 -32.24 -1.28 2.34
CA ARG A 209 -33.46 -0.88 3.04
C ARG A 209 -34.74 -1.41 2.36
N ALA A 210 -34.60 -2.15 1.25
CA ALA A 210 -35.75 -2.62 0.48
C ALA A 210 -36.57 -3.64 1.29
N GLU A 211 -37.90 -3.55 1.24
CA GLU A 211 -38.83 -4.46 1.93
C GLU A 211 -38.95 -5.81 1.22
N GLY A 212 -39.48 -6.82 1.92
CA GLY A 212 -39.73 -8.16 1.37
C GLY A 212 -38.71 -9.22 1.82
N GLU A 213 -39.14 -10.48 1.73
CA GLU A 213 -38.42 -11.65 2.26
C GLU A 213 -37.10 -11.93 1.50
N ARG A 214 -37.07 -11.61 0.20
CA ARG A 214 -35.87 -11.70 -0.67
C ARG A 214 -34.75 -10.72 -0.30
N PHE A 215 -35.05 -9.61 0.38
CA PHE A 215 -34.07 -8.60 0.78
C PHE A 215 -33.73 -8.65 2.28
N ALA A 216 -34.16 -9.70 3.00
CA ALA A 216 -33.96 -9.82 4.44
C ALA A 216 -32.48 -9.69 4.84
N GLU A 217 -31.60 -10.43 4.17
CA GLU A 217 -30.16 -10.39 4.41
C GLU A 217 -29.55 -9.05 4.00
N MET A 218 -30.01 -8.42 2.92
CA MET A 218 -29.54 -7.08 2.51
C MET A 218 -29.83 -6.04 3.59
N ARG A 219 -31.04 -6.08 4.17
CA ARG A 219 -31.42 -5.18 5.28
C ARG A 219 -30.59 -5.46 6.54
N ALA A 220 -30.36 -6.74 6.87
CA ALA A 220 -29.55 -7.12 8.02
C ALA A 220 -28.07 -6.69 7.85
N ILE A 221 -27.49 -6.85 6.65
CA ILE A 221 -26.15 -6.34 6.34
C ILE A 221 -26.13 -4.81 6.48
N GLY A 222 -27.11 -4.12 5.93
CA GLY A 222 -27.20 -2.67 6.07
C GLY A 222 -27.30 -2.21 7.53
N ALA A 223 -28.02 -2.95 8.38
CA ALA A 223 -28.11 -2.65 9.81
C ALA A 223 -26.78 -2.89 10.54
N ALA A 224 -26.09 -4.01 10.24
CA ALA A 224 -24.80 -4.33 10.81
C ALA A 224 -23.70 -3.33 10.41
N VAL A 225 -23.72 -2.86 9.15
CA VAL A 225 -22.78 -1.82 8.69
C VAL A 225 -23.08 -0.48 9.34
N ARG A 226 -24.36 -0.10 9.47
CA ARG A 226 -24.77 1.15 10.12
C ARG A 226 -24.44 1.20 11.61
N SER A 227 -24.49 0.06 12.31
CA SER A 227 -24.09 0.03 13.72
C SER A 227 -22.58 0.25 13.89
N GLY A 228 -21.77 -0.20 12.92
CA GLY A 228 -20.31 -0.15 12.99
C GLY A 228 -19.69 -1.07 14.05
N GLU A 229 -20.52 -1.76 14.84
CA GLU A 229 -20.12 -2.59 15.96
C GLU A 229 -19.39 -3.86 15.49
N PRO A 230 -18.19 -4.19 16.02
CA PRO A 230 -17.42 -5.35 15.57
C PRO A 230 -18.20 -6.67 15.59
N ARG A 231 -19.05 -6.86 16.63
CA ARG A 231 -19.90 -8.05 16.76
C ARG A 231 -20.96 -8.15 15.66
N GLU A 232 -21.52 -7.01 15.25
CA GLU A 232 -22.51 -6.98 14.18
C GLU A 232 -21.85 -7.13 12.81
N LEU A 233 -20.71 -6.48 12.59
CA LEU A 233 -19.91 -6.64 11.37
C LEU A 233 -19.46 -8.10 11.16
N ALA A 234 -19.12 -8.82 12.24
CA ALA A 234 -18.80 -10.26 12.19
C ALA A 234 -19.95 -11.15 11.70
N ARG A 235 -21.20 -10.66 11.70
CA ARG A 235 -22.36 -11.39 11.17
C ARG A 235 -22.49 -11.28 9.65
N VAL A 236 -21.89 -10.26 9.02
CA VAL A 236 -22.04 -9.97 7.59
C VAL A 236 -21.64 -11.16 6.69
N PRO A 237 -20.52 -11.87 6.91
CA PRO A 237 -20.19 -13.06 6.13
C PRO A 237 -21.27 -14.15 6.19
N GLY A 238 -21.84 -14.39 7.37
CA GLY A 238 -22.95 -15.31 7.56
C GLY A 238 -24.21 -14.88 6.79
N LEU A 239 -24.51 -13.59 6.77
CA LEU A 239 -25.63 -13.02 6.02
C LEU A 239 -25.42 -13.13 4.50
N LEU A 240 -24.19 -12.90 4.02
CA LEU A 240 -23.82 -13.11 2.61
C LEU A 240 -24.05 -14.57 2.22
N ARG A 241 -23.59 -15.53 3.02
CA ARG A 241 -23.81 -16.98 2.79
C ARG A 241 -25.28 -17.38 2.91
N ALA A 242 -26.06 -16.75 3.79
CA ALA A 242 -27.49 -17.05 3.92
C ALA A 242 -28.28 -16.72 2.64
N MET A 243 -27.83 -15.73 1.85
CA MET A 243 -28.44 -15.40 0.55
C MET A 243 -28.38 -16.53 -0.48
N LYS A 244 -27.54 -17.56 -0.29
CA LYS A 244 -27.49 -18.74 -1.17
C LYS A 244 -28.86 -19.42 -1.32
N ARG A 245 -29.73 -19.29 -0.31
CA ARG A 245 -31.11 -19.82 -0.34
C ARG A 245 -31.98 -19.25 -1.46
N ILE A 246 -31.65 -18.06 -1.98
CA ILE A 246 -32.47 -17.36 -2.98
C ILE A 246 -32.34 -18.04 -4.36
N TRP A 247 -31.17 -18.56 -4.69
CA TRP A 247 -30.86 -19.15 -6.01
C TRP A 247 -30.47 -20.64 -5.94
N GLY A 248 -30.34 -21.20 -4.74
CA GLY A 248 -29.91 -22.59 -4.51
C GLY A 248 -28.39 -22.71 -4.34
N SER A 249 -27.96 -23.71 -3.57
CA SER A 249 -26.55 -23.92 -3.18
C SER A 249 -25.61 -24.14 -4.36
N GLU A 250 -26.12 -24.70 -5.46
CA GLU A 250 -25.35 -25.04 -6.66
C GLU A 250 -25.27 -23.90 -7.68
N SER A 251 -25.92 -22.76 -7.42
CA SER A 251 -25.90 -21.63 -8.35
C SER A 251 -24.54 -20.91 -8.37
N SER A 252 -24.17 -20.35 -9.51
CA SER A 252 -23.02 -19.41 -9.60
C SER A 252 -23.12 -18.23 -8.62
N LEU A 253 -24.33 -17.74 -8.32
CA LEU A 253 -24.52 -16.72 -7.30
C LEU A 253 -24.25 -17.23 -5.89
N ALA A 254 -24.52 -18.50 -5.59
CA ALA A 254 -24.14 -19.06 -4.31
C ALA A 254 -22.62 -19.09 -4.14
N ARG A 255 -21.88 -19.39 -5.22
CA ARG A 255 -20.42 -19.27 -5.22
C ARG A 255 -19.97 -17.81 -5.04
N ARG A 256 -20.55 -16.87 -5.79
CA ARG A 256 -20.25 -15.44 -5.65
C ARG A 256 -20.47 -14.92 -4.22
N ARG A 257 -21.55 -15.35 -3.56
CA ARG A 257 -21.84 -15.02 -2.16
C ARG A 257 -20.80 -15.62 -1.20
N GLU A 258 -20.25 -16.79 -1.49
CA GLU A 258 -19.14 -17.35 -0.72
C GLU A 258 -17.87 -16.50 -0.88
N ASP A 259 -17.50 -16.17 -2.12
CA ASP A 259 -16.30 -15.38 -2.38
C ASP A 259 -16.39 -13.98 -1.74
N GLU A 260 -17.57 -13.34 -1.78
CA GLU A 260 -17.83 -12.08 -1.08
C GLU A 260 -17.74 -12.23 0.45
N ALA A 261 -18.24 -13.33 1.01
CA ALA A 261 -18.13 -13.61 2.44
C ALA A 261 -16.68 -13.80 2.87
N VAL A 262 -15.91 -14.58 2.12
CA VAL A 262 -14.48 -14.83 2.34
C VAL A 262 -13.69 -13.51 2.25
N LEU A 263 -13.98 -12.68 1.25
CA LEU A 263 -13.34 -11.37 1.12
C LEU A 263 -13.67 -10.45 2.30
N PHE A 264 -14.92 -10.43 2.75
CA PHE A 264 -15.31 -9.65 3.94
C PHE A 264 -14.62 -10.17 5.22
N GLU A 265 -14.52 -11.49 5.39
CA GLU A 265 -13.80 -12.12 6.50
C GLU A 265 -12.32 -11.75 6.52
N SER A 266 -11.64 -11.76 5.37
CA SER A 266 -10.26 -11.29 5.26
C SER A 266 -10.12 -9.84 5.72
N GLY A 267 -11.05 -8.96 5.34
CA GLY A 267 -11.04 -7.57 5.82
C GLY A 267 -11.28 -7.44 7.33
N LEU A 268 -12.09 -8.31 7.94
CA LEU A 268 -12.27 -8.34 9.39
C LEU A 268 -11.04 -8.90 10.12
N GLN A 269 -10.39 -9.92 9.54
CA GLN A 269 -9.17 -10.51 10.09
C GLN A 269 -8.03 -9.51 10.07
N GLU A 270 -7.78 -8.84 8.94
CA GLU A 270 -6.73 -7.82 8.84
C GLU A 270 -6.96 -6.66 9.80
N ARG A 271 -8.21 -6.17 9.88
CA ARG A 271 -8.59 -5.17 10.88
C ARG A 271 -8.35 -5.67 12.31
N GLY A 272 -8.76 -6.90 12.62
CA GLY A 272 -8.59 -7.49 13.94
C GLY A 272 -7.12 -7.68 14.32
N THR A 273 -6.29 -8.11 13.36
CA THR A 273 -4.84 -8.20 13.51
C THR A 273 -4.24 -6.83 13.78
N LEU A 274 -4.58 -5.81 13.00
CA LEU A 274 -4.13 -4.43 13.23
C LEU A 274 -4.57 -3.91 14.60
N GLU A 275 -5.82 -4.13 15.01
CA GLU A 275 -6.33 -3.74 16.32
C GLU A 275 -5.63 -4.49 17.47
N SER A 276 -5.36 -5.79 17.30
CA SER A 276 -4.70 -6.63 18.30
C SER A 276 -3.23 -6.24 18.44
N LEU A 277 -2.52 -5.98 17.34
CA LEU A 277 -1.15 -5.48 17.35
C LEU A 277 -1.06 -4.08 17.99
N ASN A 278 -2.02 -3.21 17.70
CA ASN A 278 -2.10 -1.90 18.35
C ASN A 278 -2.37 -2.03 19.86
N ARG A 279 -3.17 -3.01 20.29
CA ARG A 279 -3.45 -3.29 21.70
C ARG A 279 -2.28 -3.97 22.41
N GLU A 280 -1.63 -4.95 21.78
CA GLU A 280 -0.40 -5.59 22.28
C GLU A 280 0.76 -4.60 22.35
N GLN A 281 0.79 -3.56 21.53
CA GLN A 281 1.72 -2.44 21.74
C GLN A 281 1.37 -1.56 22.93
N GLN A 282 0.08 -1.44 23.25
CA GLN A 282 -0.37 -0.79 24.48
C GLN A 282 -0.02 -1.67 25.69
N GLU A 283 -0.28 -2.97 25.65
CA GLU A 283 -0.11 -3.95 26.74
C GLU A 283 1.32 -4.49 26.91
N GLY A 284 2.08 -4.67 25.83
CA GLY A 284 3.51 -5.00 25.86
C GLY A 284 4.40 -3.80 26.21
N GLY A 285 3.85 -2.58 26.15
CA GLY A 285 4.41 -1.41 26.81
C GLY A 285 4.09 -1.33 28.31
N LEU A 286 3.22 -2.22 28.84
CA LEU A 286 2.71 -2.16 30.22
C LEU A 286 3.53 -2.97 31.25
N GLU A 287 4.64 -3.60 30.88
CA GLU A 287 5.74 -3.81 31.85
C GLU A 287 6.54 -2.51 32.12
N GLY A 288 6.09 -1.38 31.54
CA GLY A 288 6.54 -0.04 31.91
C GLY A 288 5.53 1.05 31.55
N SER A 289 4.41 1.12 32.28
CA SER A 289 3.51 2.29 32.49
C SER A 289 2.12 2.23 31.85
N VAL A 290 1.14 2.20 32.77
CA VAL A 290 -0.32 2.37 32.61
C VAL A 290 -0.67 3.54 31.68
N LEU A 291 -1.35 3.27 30.55
CA LEU A 291 -1.97 4.33 29.74
C LEU A 291 -3.34 3.91 29.21
N GLU A 292 -4.27 3.63 30.14
CA GLU A 292 -5.62 4.18 30.02
C GLU A 292 -5.68 5.44 30.89
N GLY A 293 -5.83 6.61 30.27
CA GLY A 293 -6.33 7.81 30.95
C GLY A 293 -5.38 8.61 31.85
N ALA A 294 -4.06 8.62 31.63
CA ALA A 294 -3.14 9.54 32.32
C ALA A 294 -2.43 10.51 31.34
N PRO A 295 -2.35 11.82 31.65
CA PRO A 295 -1.53 12.75 30.88
C PRO A 295 -0.04 12.45 31.13
N GLY A 296 0.75 12.23 30.07
CA GLY A 296 2.22 12.27 30.22
C GLY A 296 3.09 11.17 29.59
N SER A 297 2.82 10.65 28.40
CA SER A 297 3.91 9.97 27.65
C SER A 297 4.81 11.02 26.99
N ALA A 298 5.74 11.58 27.75
CA ALA A 298 6.81 12.42 27.20
C ALA A 298 7.64 11.63 26.17
N GLU A 299 8.15 12.31 25.14
CA GLU A 299 8.99 11.69 24.12
C GLU A 299 10.19 10.93 24.72
N GLN A 300 10.52 9.80 24.10
CA GLN A 300 11.67 8.98 24.49
C GLN A 300 12.77 9.13 23.45
N HIS A 301 13.88 9.72 23.88
CA HIS A 301 15.04 9.98 23.03
C HIS A 301 16.30 9.23 23.48
N GLU A 302 16.21 8.49 24.59
CA GLU A 302 17.32 7.71 25.12
C GLU A 302 17.35 6.31 24.49
N ASP A 303 18.55 5.82 24.23
CA ASP A 303 18.74 4.46 23.72
C ASP A 303 18.48 3.43 24.83
N LEU A 304 18.03 2.25 24.43
CA LEU A 304 17.94 1.10 25.31
C LEU A 304 19.21 0.24 25.19
N PRO A 305 19.57 -0.52 26.24
CA PRO A 305 20.55 -1.58 26.11
C PRO A 305 20.16 -2.52 24.97
N VAL A 306 21.15 -2.97 24.20
CA VAL A 306 20.92 -4.01 23.19
C VAL A 306 20.64 -5.31 23.93
N GLU A 307 19.38 -5.74 23.97
CA GLU A 307 19.02 -7.12 24.29
C GLU A 307 19.64 -8.03 23.21
N PRO A 308 20.24 -9.19 23.56
CA PRO A 308 20.70 -10.14 22.56
C PRO A 308 19.48 -10.69 21.80
N SER A 309 19.14 -10.06 20.68
CA SER A 309 18.13 -10.59 19.78
C SER A 309 18.70 -11.82 19.08
N ASP A 310 17.93 -12.90 19.03
CA ASP A 310 18.17 -14.08 18.19
C ASP A 310 18.11 -13.69 16.71
N GLU A 311 19.10 -12.94 16.21
CA GLU A 311 19.43 -12.91 14.79
C GLU A 311 20.20 -14.18 14.38
N THR A 312 19.84 -15.32 14.96
CA THR A 312 20.17 -16.63 14.41
C THR A 312 19.35 -16.78 13.12
N ASP A 313 19.87 -16.21 12.03
CA ASP A 313 19.68 -16.60 10.62
C ASP A 313 20.12 -15.45 9.69
N GLU A 314 21.33 -14.92 9.87
CA GLU A 314 22.14 -14.47 8.72
C GLU A 314 23.17 -15.56 8.35
N ARG A 315 22.87 -16.83 8.68
CA ARG A 315 23.79 -17.98 8.72
C ARG A 315 24.66 -18.13 7.46
N ASP A 316 25.96 -18.01 7.70
CA ASP A 316 26.93 -19.12 7.53
C ASP A 316 27.24 -19.67 6.12
N GLU A 317 27.55 -18.83 5.13
CA GLU A 317 28.29 -19.29 3.93
C GLU A 317 29.46 -18.39 3.53
N GLN A 318 30.17 -17.78 4.49
CA GLN A 318 31.46 -17.17 4.21
C GLN A 318 32.56 -17.88 4.99
N GLU A 319 33.34 -18.64 4.20
CA GLU A 319 34.70 -19.14 4.45
C GLU A 319 34.79 -20.60 4.96
N ASP A 320 35.36 -21.45 4.08
CA ASP A 320 35.85 -22.83 4.27
C ASP A 320 34.94 -24.07 4.07
N GLN A 321 34.03 -24.08 3.09
CA GLN A 321 33.54 -25.35 2.52
C GLN A 321 33.76 -25.46 1.00
N PRO A 322 34.13 -26.66 0.48
CA PRO A 322 34.20 -26.91 -0.96
C PRO A 322 32.82 -26.66 -1.60
N PRO A 323 32.75 -26.36 -2.91
CA PRO A 323 31.51 -25.92 -3.55
C PRO A 323 30.35 -26.84 -3.18
N ALA A 324 29.32 -26.26 -2.56
CA ALA A 324 28.13 -26.97 -2.19
C ALA A 324 27.49 -27.60 -3.44
N PRO A 325 26.94 -28.83 -3.34
CA PRO A 325 26.20 -29.42 -4.43
C PRO A 325 24.98 -28.53 -4.77
N PRO A 326 24.48 -28.57 -6.00
CA PRO A 326 23.35 -27.73 -6.42
C PRO A 326 22.17 -27.89 -5.46
N TYR A 327 21.61 -26.75 -5.07
CA TYR A 327 20.40 -26.57 -4.24
C TYR A 327 19.41 -27.72 -4.39
N GLN A 328 19.17 -28.45 -3.30
CA GLN A 328 18.07 -29.40 -3.18
C GLN A 328 16.92 -28.74 -2.38
N PRO A 329 15.71 -28.66 -2.95
CA PRO A 329 14.55 -28.06 -2.29
C PRO A 329 13.96 -29.08 -1.32
N ASP A 330 14.39 -29.12 -0.04
CA ASP A 330 13.60 -29.82 0.99
C ASP A 330 13.93 -29.49 2.46
N ASP A 331 14.25 -28.23 2.78
CA ASP A 331 14.24 -27.77 4.18
C ASP A 331 12.84 -27.30 4.60
N GLY A 332 11.90 -28.25 4.68
CA GLY A 332 10.83 -28.31 5.69
C GLY A 332 9.87 -27.12 5.91
N LEU A 333 9.79 -26.13 5.03
CA LEU A 333 8.91 -24.95 5.16
C LEU A 333 8.12 -24.67 3.86
N GLU A 334 7.49 -25.71 3.31
CA GLU A 334 6.58 -25.57 2.18
C GLU A 334 5.12 -25.67 2.62
N SER A 335 4.53 -24.55 3.04
CA SER A 335 3.08 -24.39 2.99
C SER A 335 2.69 -23.70 1.68
N GLY A 336 2.26 -24.47 0.68
CA GLY A 336 1.44 -24.05 -0.46
C GLY A 336 1.79 -22.74 -1.19
N SER A 337 2.46 -22.84 -2.34
CA SER A 337 2.54 -21.84 -3.44
C SER A 337 3.25 -20.49 -3.23
N LEU A 338 3.59 -20.08 -2.01
CA LEU A 338 4.32 -18.83 -1.74
C LEU A 338 5.78 -19.06 -1.31
N SER A 339 6.69 -18.19 -1.76
CA SER A 339 8.09 -18.10 -1.32
C SER A 339 8.64 -16.67 -1.44
N ALA A 340 9.91 -16.46 -1.07
CA ALA A 340 10.59 -15.17 -1.19
C ALA A 340 10.60 -14.59 -2.63
N ALA A 341 10.42 -15.41 -3.66
CA ALA A 341 10.29 -14.92 -5.03
C ALA A 341 8.93 -14.22 -5.34
N ASN A 342 7.93 -14.32 -4.44
CA ASN A 342 6.67 -13.57 -4.55
C ASN A 342 6.77 -12.15 -3.96
N VAL A 343 7.80 -11.85 -3.17
CA VAL A 343 8.01 -10.51 -2.60
C VAL A 343 8.31 -9.53 -3.71
N HIS A 344 7.68 -8.37 -3.69
CA HIS A 344 7.91 -7.33 -4.68
C HIS A 344 7.57 -5.98 -4.08
N TRP A 345 8.12 -4.93 -4.67
CA TRP A 345 7.77 -3.57 -4.28
C TRP A 345 6.35 -3.25 -4.74
N ASN A 346 5.58 -2.55 -3.92
CA ASN A 346 4.22 -2.15 -4.30
C ASN A 346 4.29 -1.29 -5.58
N PRO A 347 3.65 -1.73 -6.70
CA PRO A 347 3.72 -1.02 -7.97
C PRO A 347 2.93 0.31 -7.97
N ARG A 348 2.15 0.58 -6.92
CA ARG A 348 1.28 1.74 -6.77
C ARG A 348 1.83 2.70 -5.71
N ASP A 349 2.43 3.79 -6.18
CA ASP A 349 3.01 4.81 -5.30
C ASP A 349 2.00 5.45 -4.33
N ASP A 350 0.71 5.51 -4.67
CA ASP A 350 -0.36 6.02 -3.81
C ASP A 350 -0.76 5.06 -2.68
N GLU A 351 -0.41 3.78 -2.81
CA GLU A 351 -0.60 2.77 -1.78
C GLU A 351 0.66 2.59 -0.90
N HIS A 352 1.81 3.12 -1.33
CA HIS A 352 3.06 3.01 -0.57
C HIS A 352 3.30 4.22 0.36
N PRO A 353 3.59 4.03 1.66
CA PRO A 353 3.69 5.11 2.65
C PRO A 353 4.78 6.15 2.29
N ASP A 354 5.91 5.71 1.73
CA ASP A 354 6.98 6.62 1.33
C ASP A 354 6.69 7.47 0.09
N TYR A 355 5.69 7.13 -0.75
CA TYR A 355 5.47 7.83 -2.03
C TYR A 355 4.12 8.53 -2.11
N ARG A 356 3.08 8.07 -1.42
CA ARG A 356 1.71 8.58 -1.58
C ARG A 356 1.52 10.07 -1.34
N HIS A 357 2.42 10.66 -0.55
CA HIS A 357 2.40 12.06 -0.12
C HIS A 357 3.26 12.96 -1.02
N LEU A 358 3.83 12.41 -2.09
CA LEU A 358 4.73 13.10 -3.02
C LEU A 358 4.05 13.40 -4.35
N ASP A 359 4.54 14.44 -5.03
CA ASP A 359 4.13 14.75 -6.41
C ASP A 359 4.75 13.73 -7.37
N ARG A 360 3.89 12.85 -7.89
CA ARG A 360 4.25 11.76 -8.79
C ARG A 360 4.56 12.21 -10.22
N THR A 361 4.34 13.48 -10.58
CA THR A 361 4.75 13.97 -11.91
C THR A 361 6.27 13.86 -12.13
N ALA A 362 7.04 13.71 -11.04
CA ALA A 362 8.49 13.54 -11.03
C ALA A 362 8.98 12.10 -11.00
N ALA A 363 8.06 11.14 -10.92
CA ALA A 363 8.40 9.73 -10.86
C ALA A 363 9.21 9.30 -12.08
N PHE A 364 10.20 8.44 -11.84
CA PHE A 364 11.08 7.84 -12.84
C PHE A 364 11.95 8.82 -13.64
N SER A 365 12.05 10.07 -13.22
CA SER A 365 12.88 11.08 -13.89
C SER A 365 14.35 11.00 -13.49
N SER A 366 15.23 11.35 -14.42
CA SER A 366 16.66 11.59 -14.15
C SER A 366 16.89 13.08 -13.96
N PHE A 367 17.68 13.44 -12.95
CA PHE A 367 17.94 14.83 -12.58
C PHE A 367 19.33 15.01 -11.98
N GLU A 368 19.83 16.24 -12.01
CA GLU A 368 21.07 16.64 -11.38
C GLU A 368 20.79 17.10 -9.95
N LEU A 369 21.13 16.26 -8.98
CA LEU A 369 21.02 16.56 -7.55
C LEU A 369 22.21 17.40 -7.10
N THR A 370 21.93 18.51 -6.45
CA THR A 370 22.94 19.43 -5.92
C THR A 370 22.85 19.52 -4.39
N PRO A 371 23.91 19.98 -3.72
CA PRO A 371 23.86 20.29 -2.29
C PRO A 371 22.68 21.22 -1.88
N ALA A 372 22.24 22.14 -2.75
CA ALA A 372 21.10 23.02 -2.47
C ALA A 372 19.76 22.26 -2.40
N ASP A 373 19.62 21.15 -3.14
CA ASP A 373 18.43 20.30 -3.08
C ASP A 373 18.36 19.56 -1.74
N LEU A 374 19.51 19.13 -1.21
CA LEU A 374 19.58 18.52 0.13
C LEU A 374 19.27 19.52 1.23
N ASP A 375 19.81 20.75 1.14
CA ASP A 375 19.49 21.82 2.10
C ASP A 375 17.98 22.12 2.11
N LEU A 376 17.37 22.19 0.91
CA LEU A 376 15.94 22.41 0.75
C LEU A 376 15.10 21.29 1.40
N LEU A 377 15.53 20.04 1.25
CA LEU A 377 14.86 18.90 1.89
C LEU A 377 15.02 18.93 3.41
N ILE A 378 16.19 19.28 3.94
CA ILE A 378 16.41 19.44 5.39
C ILE A 378 15.47 20.50 5.95
N GLU A 379 15.40 21.66 5.29
CA GLU A 379 14.54 22.77 5.72
C GLU A 379 13.05 22.42 5.61
N ALA A 380 12.60 21.91 4.46
CA ALA A 380 11.20 21.59 4.23
C ALA A 380 10.67 20.51 5.18
N ASN A 381 11.55 19.60 5.63
CA ASN A 381 11.20 18.58 6.61
C ASN A 381 11.48 18.99 8.06
N ALA A 382 11.99 20.20 8.28
CA ALA A 382 12.43 20.69 9.58
C ALA A 382 13.37 19.71 10.30
N PHE A 383 14.26 19.04 9.57
CA PHE A 383 15.11 17.99 10.14
C PHE A 383 16.15 18.56 11.11
N PHE A 384 16.24 17.95 12.30
CA PHE A 384 17.33 18.19 13.22
C PHE A 384 18.54 17.33 12.83
N THR A 385 19.67 17.99 12.54
CA THR A 385 20.91 17.31 12.12
C THR A 385 22.08 17.68 13.03
N GLN A 386 22.98 16.74 13.28
CA GLN A 386 24.30 17.01 13.89
C GLN A 386 25.11 17.97 13.02
N SER A 387 26.15 18.59 13.55
CA SER A 387 27.12 19.40 12.78
C SER A 387 28.06 18.53 11.93
N GLY A 388 28.74 19.12 10.94
CA GLY A 388 29.72 18.40 10.11
C GLY A 388 29.13 17.75 8.87
N ARG A 389 29.55 16.52 8.52
CA ARG A 389 29.04 15.81 7.34
C ARG A 389 27.66 15.22 7.61
N LEU A 390 26.76 15.38 6.65
CA LEU A 390 25.44 14.76 6.67
C LEU A 390 25.46 13.50 5.80
N LEU A 391 24.96 12.39 6.29
CA LEU A 391 24.68 11.22 5.46
C LEU A 391 23.28 11.37 4.87
N PHE A 392 23.12 10.94 3.61
CA PHE A 392 21.81 10.89 2.97
C PHE A 392 21.60 9.53 2.32
N ALA A 393 20.37 9.06 2.33
CA ALA A 393 19.94 7.88 1.61
C ALA A 393 18.67 8.20 0.82
N LEU A 394 18.66 7.82 -0.46
CA LEU A 394 17.55 7.96 -1.38
C LEU A 394 17.05 6.54 -1.72
N ARG A 395 15.98 6.12 -1.06
CA ARG A 395 15.26 4.88 -1.33
C ARG A 395 14.67 4.94 -2.74
N GLY A 396 14.86 3.90 -3.54
CA GLY A 396 14.35 3.89 -4.91
C GLY A 396 15.06 4.92 -5.79
N ALA A 397 16.39 4.86 -5.83
CA ALA A 397 17.19 5.74 -6.66
C ALA A 397 18.34 4.97 -7.30
N ALA A 398 18.72 5.37 -8.52
CA ALA A 398 19.88 4.85 -9.22
C ALA A 398 20.89 5.96 -9.50
N LEU A 399 22.16 5.54 -9.64
CA LEU A 399 23.23 6.36 -10.19
C LEU A 399 23.58 5.80 -11.58
N PRO A 400 23.06 6.39 -12.69
CA PRO A 400 23.32 5.87 -14.03
C PRO A 400 24.82 5.79 -14.39
N GLY A 401 25.62 6.71 -13.85
CA GLY A 401 27.08 6.74 -14.01
C GLY A 401 27.86 5.93 -12.96
N GLY A 402 27.17 5.18 -12.09
CA GLY A 402 27.79 4.51 -10.94
C GLY A 402 28.15 5.47 -9.80
N ALA A 403 29.01 5.00 -8.90
CA ALA A 403 29.44 5.79 -7.74
C ALA A 403 30.14 7.09 -8.17
N GLN A 404 29.84 8.17 -7.46
CA GLN A 404 30.42 9.50 -7.68
C GLN A 404 30.98 9.99 -6.34
N VAL A 405 32.21 10.50 -6.33
CA VAL A 405 32.91 10.89 -5.10
C VAL A 405 33.39 12.32 -5.22
N ASP A 406 33.20 13.09 -4.16
CA ASP A 406 33.61 14.50 -4.07
C ASP A 406 33.22 15.27 -5.34
N ALA A 407 31.91 15.37 -5.63
CA ALA A 407 31.35 16.04 -6.80
C ALA A 407 30.53 17.29 -6.42
N ALA A 408 30.42 18.27 -7.32
CA ALA A 408 29.59 19.46 -7.09
C ALA A 408 28.09 19.15 -7.17
N SER A 409 27.76 18.10 -7.92
CA SER A 409 26.43 17.57 -8.16
C SER A 409 26.55 16.10 -8.55
N ILE A 410 25.45 15.36 -8.48
CA ILE A 410 25.37 13.97 -8.90
C ILE A 410 24.13 13.73 -9.76
N VAL A 411 24.25 12.90 -10.79
CA VAL A 411 23.08 12.49 -11.59
C VAL A 411 22.39 11.32 -10.89
N VAL A 412 21.10 11.50 -10.60
CA VAL A 412 20.24 10.50 -9.94
C VAL A 412 19.03 10.23 -10.82
N THR A 413 18.59 8.97 -10.86
CA THR A 413 17.32 8.57 -11.47
C THR A 413 16.40 8.03 -10.39
N ASP A 414 15.20 8.60 -10.28
CA ASP A 414 14.13 8.01 -9.46
C ASP A 414 13.75 6.63 -10.00
N GLN A 415 13.60 5.65 -9.13
CA GLN A 415 13.17 4.29 -9.47
C GLN A 415 12.49 3.64 -8.26
N ARG A 416 12.10 2.36 -8.35
CA ARG A 416 11.58 1.62 -7.20
C ARG A 416 12.57 0.57 -6.71
N PRO A 417 12.67 0.32 -5.39
CA PRO A 417 13.34 -0.86 -4.86
C PRO A 417 12.68 -2.15 -5.36
N ASP A 418 13.31 -3.30 -5.10
CA ASP A 418 12.78 -4.62 -5.48
C ASP A 418 13.06 -5.71 -4.43
N HIS A 419 13.58 -5.31 -3.26
CA HIS A 419 14.02 -6.19 -2.17
C HIS A 419 15.11 -7.20 -2.55
N ARG A 420 15.82 -7.00 -3.68
CA ARG A 420 16.82 -7.96 -4.18
C ARG A 420 18.12 -7.26 -4.56
N ASN A 421 17.99 -6.17 -5.30
CA ASN A 421 19.11 -5.43 -5.87
C ASN A 421 19.34 -4.13 -5.12
N PHE A 422 20.57 -3.61 -5.21
CA PHE A 422 20.96 -2.30 -4.69
C PHE A 422 20.34 -1.17 -5.51
N ARG A 423 19.03 -0.96 -5.32
CA ARG A 423 18.20 0.01 -6.05
C ARG A 423 17.94 1.30 -5.28
N CYS A 424 18.80 1.60 -4.31
CA CYS A 424 18.82 2.86 -3.57
C CYS A 424 20.18 3.53 -3.74
N VAL A 425 20.26 4.80 -3.33
CA VAL A 425 21.52 5.54 -3.26
C VAL A 425 21.78 5.91 -1.81
N MET A 426 23.03 5.83 -1.37
CA MET A 426 23.46 6.40 -0.10
C MET A 426 24.75 7.19 -0.29
N GLY A 427 24.91 8.25 0.46
CA GLY A 427 25.97 9.21 0.23
C GLY A 427 26.30 10.08 1.43
N ALA A 428 27.32 10.90 1.22
CA ALA A 428 27.80 11.87 2.18
C ALA A 428 27.77 13.27 1.54
N TYR A 429 27.25 14.23 2.29
CA TYR A 429 27.21 15.63 1.96
C TYR A 429 28.16 16.39 2.89
N ASP A 430 29.28 16.83 2.31
CA ASP A 430 30.24 17.73 2.95
C ASP A 430 29.69 19.16 2.85
N ARG A 431 29.04 19.61 3.92
CA ARG A 431 28.37 20.92 3.99
C ARG A 431 29.33 22.09 3.85
N ASP A 432 30.53 21.97 4.41
CA ASP A 432 31.54 23.02 4.38
C ASP A 432 32.11 23.20 2.97
N ARG A 433 32.40 22.09 2.28
CA ARG A 433 32.95 22.12 0.91
C ARG A 433 31.89 22.20 -0.17
N ARG A 434 30.61 21.99 0.18
CA ARG A 434 29.48 21.88 -0.77
C ARG A 434 29.72 20.77 -1.80
N ARG A 435 30.12 19.59 -1.32
CA ARG A 435 30.45 18.43 -2.17
C ARG A 435 29.64 17.20 -1.78
N LEU A 436 29.25 16.42 -2.77
CA LEU A 436 28.49 15.20 -2.63
C LEU A 436 29.34 13.99 -3.01
N SER A 437 29.18 12.91 -2.25
CA SER A 437 29.60 11.57 -2.68
C SER A 437 28.40 10.65 -2.58
N ALA A 438 28.18 9.77 -3.55
CA ALA A 438 27.02 8.91 -3.64
C ALA A 438 27.37 7.55 -4.23
N PHE A 439 26.72 6.52 -3.69
CA PHE A 439 27.04 5.14 -3.91
C PHE A 439 25.77 4.30 -4.05
N PRO A 440 25.77 3.23 -4.87
CA PRO A 440 24.69 2.26 -4.88
C PRO A 440 24.54 1.61 -3.49
N ALA A 441 23.30 1.45 -3.04
CA ALA A 441 22.96 0.94 -1.72
C ALA A 441 21.58 0.27 -1.72
N SER A 442 21.24 -0.34 -0.59
CA SER A 442 19.87 -0.77 -0.27
C SER A 442 19.46 -0.16 1.06
N THR A 443 18.19 0.25 1.11
CA THR A 443 17.55 0.83 2.30
C THR A 443 16.28 0.07 2.69
N VAL A 444 16.10 -1.12 2.11
CA VAL A 444 14.92 -1.96 2.28
C VAL A 444 15.40 -3.36 2.67
N PRO A 445 14.60 -4.16 3.39
CA PRO A 445 14.98 -5.53 3.72
C PRO A 445 15.07 -6.40 2.46
N ASN A 446 15.87 -7.46 2.52
CA ASN A 446 15.92 -8.46 1.47
C ASN A 446 14.59 -9.24 1.42
N ALA A 447 14.20 -9.69 0.22
CA ALA A 447 12.97 -10.43 -0.04
C ALA A 447 12.78 -11.65 0.88
N HIS A 448 13.85 -12.35 1.21
CA HIS A 448 13.83 -13.44 2.18
C HIS A 448 13.27 -13.01 3.55
N TYR A 449 13.72 -11.87 4.09
CA TYR A 449 13.25 -11.40 5.39
C TYR A 449 11.86 -10.80 5.36
N VAL A 450 11.43 -10.24 4.22
CA VAL A 450 10.02 -9.85 4.04
C VAL A 450 9.13 -11.09 4.10
N PHE A 451 9.50 -12.15 3.37
CA PHE A 451 8.78 -13.42 3.38
C PHE A 451 8.81 -14.11 4.75
N ARG A 452 9.95 -14.08 5.45
CA ARG A 452 10.08 -14.60 6.82
C ARG A 452 9.18 -13.84 7.79
N CYS A 453 9.12 -12.51 7.70
CA CYS A 453 8.24 -11.68 8.54
C CYS A 453 6.77 -12.11 8.38
N PHE A 454 6.29 -12.15 7.13
CA PHE A 454 4.95 -12.59 6.77
C PHE A 454 4.65 -14.01 7.29
N THR A 455 5.58 -14.94 7.08
CA THR A 455 5.41 -16.35 7.47
C THR A 455 5.31 -16.48 9.00
N LEU A 456 6.21 -15.84 9.75
CA LEU A 456 6.18 -15.86 11.21
C LEU A 456 4.90 -15.22 11.75
N ALA A 457 4.46 -14.10 11.18
CA ALA A 457 3.20 -13.45 11.57
C ALA A 457 1.99 -14.35 11.29
N SER A 458 1.95 -15.02 10.14
CA SER A 458 0.87 -15.97 9.78
C SER A 458 0.78 -17.18 10.73
N GLN A 459 1.88 -17.51 11.40
CA GLN A 459 1.98 -18.58 12.40
C GLN A 459 1.62 -18.10 13.82
N GLY A 460 1.25 -16.83 13.98
CA GLY A 460 0.90 -16.23 15.27
C GLY A 460 2.12 -15.84 16.11
N THR A 461 3.29 -15.65 15.50
CA THR A 461 4.47 -15.13 16.21
C THR A 461 4.19 -13.72 16.72
N ALA A 462 4.45 -13.47 18.00
CA ALA A 462 4.25 -12.16 18.61
C ALA A 462 5.08 -11.07 17.87
N PRO A 463 4.54 -9.85 17.70
CA PRO A 463 5.20 -8.78 16.94
C PRO A 463 6.62 -8.43 17.41
N ALA A 464 6.92 -8.59 18.70
CA ALA A 464 8.25 -8.37 19.25
C ALA A 464 9.31 -9.36 18.72
N ASN A 465 8.88 -10.56 18.31
CA ASN A 465 9.74 -11.65 17.83
C ASN A 465 9.77 -11.77 16.31
N LEU A 466 9.03 -10.90 15.60
CA LEU A 466 9.14 -10.84 14.15
C LEU A 466 10.54 -10.36 13.78
N THR A 467 11.02 -10.74 12.61
CA THR A 467 12.20 -10.17 11.94
C THR A 467 11.79 -9.66 10.56
N GLY A 468 12.60 -8.80 9.92
CA GLY A 468 12.21 -8.18 8.67
C GLY A 468 11.40 -6.90 8.91
N ASN A 469 12.04 -5.76 8.69
CA ASN A 469 11.41 -4.46 8.79
C ASN A 469 12.00 -3.45 7.81
N MET A 470 11.24 -2.40 7.52
CA MET A 470 11.70 -1.25 6.77
C MET A 470 11.69 -0.02 7.68
N LEU A 471 12.82 0.67 7.78
CA LEU A 471 12.89 1.96 8.47
C LEU A 471 12.13 3.00 7.62
N PRO A 472 11.08 3.66 8.12
CA PRO A 472 10.34 4.62 7.33
C PRO A 472 11.19 5.87 7.01
N THR A 473 10.80 6.68 6.02
CA THR A 473 11.55 7.92 5.73
C THR A 473 11.57 8.90 6.93
N GLY A 474 12.67 9.62 7.08
CA GLY A 474 12.96 10.50 8.23
C GLY A 474 14.44 10.90 8.32
N CYS A 475 14.79 11.62 9.39
CA CYS A 475 16.18 11.92 9.76
C CYS A 475 16.52 11.22 11.07
N TYR A 476 17.55 10.38 11.03
CA TYR A 476 17.92 9.48 12.12
C TYR A 476 19.34 9.76 12.60
N THR A 477 19.61 9.51 13.87
CA THR A 477 20.96 9.58 14.42
C THR A 477 21.60 8.19 14.38
N TYR A 478 22.85 8.14 13.96
CA TYR A 478 23.67 6.94 13.97
C TYR A 478 24.96 7.18 14.74
N ALA A 479 25.37 6.20 15.55
CA ALA A 479 26.64 6.23 16.27
C ALA A 479 27.65 5.28 15.61
N VAL A 480 28.92 5.67 15.58
CA VAL A 480 30.00 4.76 15.19
C VAL A 480 30.13 3.65 16.23
N GLY A 481 30.07 2.39 15.79
CA GLY A 481 30.14 1.24 16.68
C GLY A 481 30.49 -0.05 15.94
N THR A 482 30.09 -1.19 16.52
CA THR A 482 30.36 -2.53 15.97
C THR A 482 29.06 -3.27 15.71
N HIS A 483 28.90 -3.82 14.50
CA HIS A 483 27.81 -4.73 14.18
C HIS A 483 28.13 -6.09 14.82
N ARG A 484 27.17 -6.70 15.52
CA ARG A 484 27.32 -8.03 16.14
C ARG A 484 28.57 -8.16 17.01
N ALA A 485 28.81 -7.16 17.87
CA ALA A 485 29.98 -7.13 18.76
C ALA A 485 30.06 -8.41 19.62
N GLY A 486 31.21 -9.10 19.55
CA GLY A 486 31.47 -10.34 20.25
C GLY A 486 30.74 -11.57 19.67
N GLN A 487 30.10 -11.47 18.52
CA GLN A 487 29.34 -12.54 17.87
C GLN A 487 29.90 -12.89 16.49
N ALA A 488 29.46 -14.01 15.91
CA ALA A 488 29.80 -14.37 14.54
C ALA A 488 29.28 -13.32 13.54
N GLY A 489 30.10 -12.95 12.56
CA GLY A 489 29.79 -11.87 11.63
C GLY A 489 30.05 -10.46 12.20
N GLU A 490 30.91 -10.33 13.22
CA GLU A 490 31.32 -9.03 13.76
C GLU A 490 31.91 -8.12 12.67
N ILE A 491 31.40 -6.89 12.56
CA ILE A 491 31.96 -5.87 11.67
C ILE A 491 32.21 -4.60 12.48
N PRO A 492 33.48 -4.25 12.76
CA PRO A 492 33.82 -3.05 13.52
C PRO A 492 33.63 -1.79 12.67
N THR A 493 33.50 -0.66 13.37
CA THR A 493 33.43 0.69 12.79
C THR A 493 32.29 0.85 11.78
N VAL A 494 31.12 0.29 12.06
CA VAL A 494 29.88 0.53 11.31
C VAL A 494 29.12 1.71 11.91
N LEU A 495 27.99 2.08 11.32
CA LEU A 495 27.06 3.06 11.89
C LEU A 495 25.86 2.32 12.47
N ARG A 496 25.58 2.48 13.75
CA ARG A 496 24.47 1.83 14.46
C ARG A 496 23.32 2.81 14.64
N LEU A 497 22.07 2.39 14.40
CA LEU A 497 20.88 3.22 14.64
C LEU A 497 20.72 3.43 16.16
N SER A 498 21.40 4.46 16.66
CA SER A 498 21.64 4.69 18.08
C SER A 498 22.16 6.12 18.28
N ASN A 499 21.85 6.69 19.45
CA ASN A 499 22.50 7.88 19.99
C ASN A 499 23.77 7.57 20.81
N SER A 500 24.18 6.31 20.89
CA SER A 500 25.32 5.82 21.67
C SER A 500 26.01 4.65 20.95
N ALA A 501 27.26 4.37 21.31
CA ALA A 501 28.02 3.35 20.59
C ALA A 501 27.53 1.91 20.84
N THR A 502 26.88 1.67 21.99
CA THR A 502 26.51 0.32 22.48
C THR A 502 24.99 0.12 22.65
N GLY A 503 24.18 1.18 22.55
CA GLY A 503 22.73 1.10 22.70
C GLY A 503 22.01 0.77 21.38
N ALA A 504 20.69 0.87 21.37
CA ALA A 504 19.91 0.92 20.15
C ALA A 504 18.74 1.88 20.34
N SER A 505 18.47 2.68 19.31
CA SER A 505 17.37 3.63 19.35
C SER A 505 16.02 2.93 19.19
N ARG A 506 15.08 3.34 20.03
CA ARG A 506 13.67 2.99 19.86
C ARG A 506 13.08 3.82 18.71
N VAL A 507 12.56 3.15 17.69
CA VAL A 507 12.01 3.79 16.48
C VAL A 507 10.69 3.12 16.07
N LEU A 508 9.95 3.74 15.15
CA LEU A 508 8.89 3.05 14.42
C LEU A 508 9.50 2.39 13.18
N VAL A 509 9.18 1.11 12.99
CA VAL A 509 9.51 0.35 11.80
C VAL A 509 8.24 -0.15 11.11
N LEU A 510 8.26 -0.25 9.79
CA LEU A 510 7.16 -0.86 9.02
C LEU A 510 7.43 -2.35 8.85
N ARG A 511 6.40 -3.19 8.96
CA ARG A 511 6.50 -4.64 8.73
C ARG A 511 5.35 -5.16 7.88
N SER A 512 5.69 -5.88 6.81
CA SER A 512 4.73 -6.56 5.93
C SER A 512 4.32 -7.89 6.57
N ILE A 513 3.17 -7.91 7.23
CA ILE A 513 2.70 -9.08 7.99
C ILE A 513 1.46 -9.75 7.39
N ALA A 514 0.64 -9.00 6.66
CA ALA A 514 -0.59 -9.49 6.05
C ALA A 514 -0.34 -9.99 4.63
N ASP A 515 0.69 -9.43 3.97
CA ASP A 515 1.11 -9.87 2.66
C ASP A 515 2.64 -9.77 2.45
N LEU A 516 3.10 -9.77 1.18
CA LEU A 516 4.51 -9.78 0.78
C LEU A 516 4.95 -8.46 0.11
N GLN A 517 4.24 -7.37 0.38
CA GLN A 517 4.48 -6.05 -0.19
C GLN A 517 4.25 -4.98 0.87
N TYR A 518 5.17 -4.03 0.97
CA TYR A 518 4.98 -2.91 1.88
C TYR A 518 3.90 -1.95 1.37
N ASP A 519 2.90 -1.62 2.20
CA ASP A 519 1.86 -0.66 1.88
C ASP A 519 1.38 0.16 3.09
N ARG A 520 0.40 1.06 2.87
CA ARG A 520 -0.15 1.97 3.89
C ARG A 520 -1.08 1.29 4.90
N PHE A 521 -1.39 0.02 4.71
CA PHE A 521 -2.19 -0.80 5.62
C PHE A 521 -1.31 -1.65 6.54
N ASP A 522 -0.01 -1.75 6.25
CA ASP A 522 0.94 -2.40 7.14
C ASP A 522 1.04 -1.71 8.50
N PRO A 523 1.27 -2.48 9.57
CA PRO A 523 1.48 -1.94 10.89
C PRO A 523 2.83 -1.24 10.99
N PHE A 524 2.80 -0.03 11.58
CA PHE A 524 4.01 0.59 12.12
C PHE A 524 4.21 0.10 13.54
N LEU A 525 5.32 -0.59 13.78
CA LEU A 525 5.66 -1.14 15.08
C LEU A 525 6.73 -0.32 15.76
N VAL A 526 6.50 0.03 17.02
CA VAL A 526 7.58 0.56 17.86
C VAL A 526 8.52 -0.60 18.19
N ALA A 527 9.78 -0.46 17.80
CA ALA A 527 10.80 -1.50 17.98
C ALA A 527 12.15 -0.88 18.34
N THR A 528 13.05 -1.74 18.81
CA THR A 528 14.48 -1.44 18.98
C THR A 528 15.24 -2.37 18.03
N PRO A 529 15.21 -2.09 16.71
CA PRO A 529 15.59 -3.09 15.71
C PRO A 529 17.09 -3.37 15.67
N ALA A 530 17.92 -2.54 16.31
CA ALA A 530 19.38 -2.59 16.22
C ALA A 530 19.91 -2.54 14.76
N ASP A 531 19.12 -1.98 13.84
CA ASP A 531 19.48 -1.78 12.43
C ASP A 531 20.78 -0.96 12.31
N ASN A 532 21.66 -1.37 11.41
CA ASN A 532 22.97 -0.72 11.20
C ASN A 532 23.13 -0.26 9.74
N ILE A 533 24.19 0.50 9.47
CA ILE A 533 24.72 0.73 8.13
C ILE A 533 26.05 0.00 8.02
N HIS A 534 26.12 -1.00 7.15
CA HIS A 534 27.26 -1.91 7.06
C HIS A 534 27.41 -2.47 5.63
N PRO A 535 28.50 -3.19 5.29
CA PRO A 535 28.61 -3.82 3.98
C PRO A 535 27.61 -4.98 3.87
N GLY A 536 26.98 -5.13 2.69
CA GLY A 536 26.16 -6.28 2.34
C GLY A 536 26.66 -6.91 1.04
N GLN A 537 26.81 -8.24 1.01
CA GLN A 537 27.10 -9.01 -0.21
C GLN A 537 26.46 -10.39 -0.19
N LEU A 538 25.80 -10.74 -1.29
CA LEU A 538 25.55 -12.11 -1.76
C LEU A 538 25.87 -12.19 -3.27
N SER A 539 25.96 -13.42 -3.82
CA SER A 539 26.09 -13.69 -5.26
C SER A 539 24.89 -13.20 -6.08
N GLU A 540 23.69 -13.11 -5.46
CA GLU A 540 22.43 -12.67 -6.06
C GLU A 540 21.74 -11.54 -5.24
N GLY A 541 22.48 -10.51 -4.81
CA GLY A 541 21.90 -9.32 -4.17
C GLY A 541 22.53 -8.90 -2.84
N PHE A 542 21.73 -8.37 -1.92
CA PHE A 542 22.12 -8.00 -0.55
C PHE A 542 21.36 -8.84 0.49
N SER A 543 21.94 -9.09 1.66
CA SER A 543 21.26 -9.75 2.79
C SER A 543 21.03 -8.73 3.91
N SER A 544 19.78 -8.53 4.31
CA SER A 544 19.45 -7.70 5.48
C SER A 544 18.00 -7.88 5.91
N ALA A 545 17.78 -8.00 7.23
CA ALA A 545 16.46 -7.96 7.85
C ALA A 545 15.91 -6.53 8.07
N GLY A 546 16.74 -5.48 7.96
CA GLY A 546 16.33 -4.10 8.23
C GLY A 546 17.46 -3.06 8.14
N CYS A 547 18.71 -3.49 8.33
CA CYS A 547 19.91 -2.69 8.08
C CYS A 547 19.95 -2.05 6.67
N LEU A 548 20.64 -0.91 6.60
CA LEU A 548 21.00 -0.27 5.34
C LEU A 548 22.35 -0.83 4.88
N THR A 549 22.44 -1.25 3.63
CA THR A 549 23.62 -1.95 3.13
C THR A 549 24.20 -1.30 1.88
N LEU A 550 25.54 -1.32 1.77
CA LEU A 550 26.23 -1.00 0.52
C LEU A 550 27.03 -2.22 0.03
N PRO A 551 27.26 -2.37 -1.28
CA PRO A 551 28.09 -3.44 -1.81
C PRO A 551 29.49 -3.44 -1.19
N GLY A 552 29.90 -4.54 -0.59
CA GLY A 552 31.25 -4.69 -0.03
C GLY A 552 31.35 -5.84 0.95
N ARG A 553 32.53 -5.98 1.56
CA ARG A 553 32.81 -7.01 2.57
C ARG A 553 33.72 -6.44 3.66
N PHE A 554 33.65 -7.04 4.84
CA PHE A 554 34.71 -6.99 5.84
C PHE A 554 35.31 -8.38 6.00
N ALA A 555 36.60 -8.55 5.70
CA ALA A 555 37.31 -9.83 5.83
C ALA A 555 38.79 -9.57 6.14
N GLY A 556 39.40 -10.44 6.95
CA GLY A 556 40.82 -10.31 7.33
C GLY A 556 41.16 -8.95 7.97
N GLY A 557 40.23 -8.35 8.71
CA GLY A 557 40.40 -7.04 9.33
C GLY A 557 40.32 -5.85 8.37
N SER A 558 39.89 -6.04 7.12
CA SER A 558 39.87 -5.00 6.08
C SER A 558 38.49 -4.84 5.44
N HIS A 559 38.08 -3.59 5.20
CA HIS A 559 36.87 -3.25 4.45
C HIS A 559 37.17 -3.12 2.94
N SER A 560 36.25 -3.60 2.09
CA SER A 560 36.40 -3.58 0.63
C SER A 560 35.12 -3.18 -0.10
N GLY A 561 35.21 -2.95 -1.41
CA GLY A 561 34.08 -2.60 -2.28
C GLY A 561 33.58 -1.16 -2.10
N VAL A 562 32.33 -0.93 -2.51
CA VAL A 562 31.64 0.36 -2.40
C VAL A 562 31.53 0.81 -0.93
N TRP A 563 31.38 -0.14 0.00
CA TRP A 563 31.43 0.12 1.44
C TRP A 563 32.70 0.86 1.86
N ARG A 564 33.88 0.42 1.42
CA ARG A 564 35.16 1.09 1.73
C ARG A 564 35.16 2.54 1.24
N ASP A 565 34.70 2.78 0.01
CA ASP A 565 34.71 4.11 -0.58
C ASP A 565 33.70 5.05 0.12
N PHE A 566 32.55 4.51 0.52
CA PHE A 566 31.58 5.22 1.36
C PHE A 566 32.16 5.61 2.72
N ARG A 567 32.91 4.73 3.39
CA ARG A 567 33.57 5.05 4.66
C ARG A 567 34.55 6.22 4.53
N ALA A 568 35.37 6.21 3.49
CA ALA A 568 36.31 7.29 3.22
C ALA A 568 35.59 8.62 2.95
N ALA A 569 34.54 8.59 2.11
CA ALA A 569 33.76 9.77 1.73
C ALA A 569 32.94 10.36 2.89
N SER A 570 32.32 9.50 3.72
CA SER A 570 31.58 9.91 4.93
C SER A 570 32.49 10.43 6.03
N GLY A 571 33.77 10.05 6.05
CA GLY A 571 34.71 10.35 7.13
C GLY A 571 34.74 9.29 8.24
N LEU A 572 33.99 8.21 8.07
CA LEU A 572 33.89 7.11 9.04
C LEU A 572 35.24 6.45 9.34
N ASP A 573 36.20 6.44 8.40
CA ASP A 573 37.55 5.92 8.64
C ASP A 573 38.37 6.73 9.65
N ARG A 574 37.98 7.98 9.90
CA ARG A 574 38.64 8.87 10.86
C ARG A 574 37.79 9.10 12.11
N ALA A 575 36.56 8.59 12.12
CA ALA A 575 35.62 8.81 13.19
C ALA A 575 35.96 7.97 14.41
N HIS A 576 35.61 8.47 15.59
CA HIS A 576 35.82 7.77 16.85
C HIS A 576 34.62 6.92 17.23
N HIS A 577 34.83 5.86 18.01
CA HIS A 577 33.74 5.04 18.54
C HIS A 577 32.78 5.90 19.37
N GLY A 578 31.48 5.86 19.04
CA GLY A 578 30.43 6.71 19.62
C GLY A 578 30.22 8.06 18.94
N GLU A 579 31.02 8.42 17.92
CA GLU A 579 30.80 9.63 17.14
C GLU A 579 29.45 9.56 16.40
N LEU A 580 28.73 10.70 16.37
CA LEU A 580 27.36 10.75 15.87
C LEU A 580 27.29 11.33 14.45
N PHE A 581 26.50 10.67 13.61
CA PHE A 581 26.15 11.10 12.27
C PHE A 581 24.64 11.26 12.16
N SER A 582 24.18 12.24 11.38
CA SER A 582 22.79 12.28 10.94
C SER A 582 22.65 11.58 9.59
N LEU A 583 21.65 10.72 9.47
CA LEU A 583 21.21 10.12 8.22
C LEU A 583 19.83 10.67 7.83
N MET A 584 19.77 11.43 6.74
CA MET A 584 18.52 11.78 6.09
C MET A 584 18.12 10.65 5.12
N LEU A 585 17.12 9.84 5.51
CA LEU A 585 16.55 8.78 4.69
C LEU A 585 15.26 9.28 4.03
N LEU A 586 15.32 9.52 2.73
CA LEU A 586 14.21 9.98 1.88
C LEU A 586 14.11 9.10 0.62
N THR A 587 13.22 9.41 -0.32
CA THR A 587 13.11 8.69 -1.61
C THR A 587 13.85 9.40 -2.75
N GLY A 588 14.10 8.67 -3.85
CA GLY A 588 14.49 9.29 -5.11
C GLY A 588 13.49 10.34 -5.59
N LEU A 589 12.19 10.13 -5.32
CA LEU A 589 11.12 11.05 -5.67
C LEU A 589 11.12 12.33 -4.82
N ASP A 590 11.45 12.26 -3.52
CA ASP A 590 11.67 13.46 -2.69
C ASP A 590 12.76 14.35 -3.32
N ALA A 591 13.88 13.73 -3.70
CA ALA A 591 15.01 14.42 -4.34
C ALA A 591 14.65 15.01 -5.73
N ALA A 592 13.87 14.27 -6.52
CA ALA A 592 13.36 14.76 -7.81
C ALA A 592 12.44 15.98 -7.62
N ALA A 593 11.54 15.91 -6.63
CA ALA A 593 10.62 16.99 -6.30
C ALA A 593 11.38 18.25 -5.82
N ALA A 594 12.38 18.10 -4.95
CA ALA A 594 13.22 19.21 -4.50
C ALA A 594 13.96 19.89 -5.66
N THR A 595 14.54 19.07 -6.55
CA THR A 595 15.23 19.56 -7.75
C THR A 595 14.29 20.35 -8.66
N ARG A 596 13.06 19.87 -8.86
CA ARG A 596 12.05 20.59 -9.64
C ARG A 596 11.64 21.90 -9.01
N VAL A 597 11.38 21.91 -7.70
CA VAL A 597 11.02 23.13 -6.98
C VAL A 597 12.10 24.19 -7.10
N ARG A 598 13.37 23.80 -6.89
CA ARG A 598 14.53 24.69 -7.03
C ARG A 598 14.69 25.20 -8.46
N THR A 599 14.66 24.31 -9.46
CA THR A 599 14.90 24.68 -10.86
C THR A 599 13.76 25.51 -11.45
N ALA A 600 12.52 25.26 -11.05
CA ALA A 600 11.36 26.06 -11.44
C ALA A 600 11.21 27.36 -10.65
N GLY A 601 11.94 27.52 -9.52
CA GLY A 601 11.81 28.69 -8.64
C GLY A 601 10.43 28.79 -7.97
N THR A 602 9.78 27.65 -7.71
CA THR A 602 8.46 27.58 -7.08
C THR A 602 8.54 27.55 -5.56
N ASP A 603 7.43 27.85 -4.87
CA ASP A 603 7.37 27.81 -3.41
C ASP A 603 7.62 26.37 -2.88
N PRO A 604 8.60 26.18 -1.97
CA PRO A 604 8.85 24.88 -1.36
C PRO A 604 7.79 24.42 -0.35
N ALA A 605 6.69 25.16 -0.16
CA ALA A 605 5.57 24.73 0.66
C ALA A 605 5.04 23.33 0.30
N SER A 606 5.07 22.97 -0.99
CA SER A 606 4.71 21.63 -1.48
C SER A 606 5.65 20.53 -0.97
N LEU A 607 6.87 20.89 -0.53
CA LEU A 607 7.86 19.95 -0.01
C LEU A 607 7.74 19.70 1.50
N ARG A 608 6.85 20.41 2.19
CA ARG A 608 6.81 20.39 3.66
C ARG A 608 6.23 19.09 4.20
N ARG A 609 6.95 18.43 5.11
CA ARG A 609 6.47 17.25 5.85
C ARG A 609 7.09 17.22 7.26
N LEU A 610 6.31 16.82 8.25
CA LEU A 610 6.80 16.40 9.55
C LEU A 610 6.86 14.88 9.58
N ARG A 611 8.03 14.33 9.88
CA ARG A 611 8.31 12.89 10.02
C ARG A 611 9.42 12.71 11.06
N HIS A 612 9.86 11.47 11.31
CA HIS A 612 10.87 11.22 12.34
C HIS A 612 12.10 12.13 12.16
N GLY A 613 12.56 12.74 13.24
CA GLY A 613 13.68 13.70 13.23
C GLY A 613 13.32 15.14 12.89
N SER A 614 12.06 15.44 12.52
CA SER A 614 11.59 16.83 12.41
C SER A 614 11.58 17.51 13.78
N LYS A 615 11.96 18.80 13.86
CA LYS A 615 12.03 19.57 15.10
C LYS A 615 11.53 21.00 14.95
N GLY A 616 10.85 21.54 15.98
CA GLY A 616 10.52 22.97 16.09
C GLY A 616 9.06 23.27 16.42
N GLU A 617 8.62 24.51 16.23
CA GLU A 617 7.27 24.96 16.62
C GLU A 617 6.14 24.20 15.92
N ARG A 618 6.32 23.84 14.64
CA ARG A 618 5.34 23.01 13.92
C ARG A 618 5.21 21.60 14.51
N VAL A 619 6.29 21.06 15.08
CA VAL A 619 6.23 19.78 15.79
C VAL A 619 5.48 19.93 17.10
N ALA A 620 5.70 21.02 17.85
CA ALA A 620 4.93 21.31 19.05
C ALA A 620 3.42 21.45 18.74
N ALA A 621 3.07 22.12 17.64
CA ALA A 621 1.70 22.21 17.16
C ALA A 621 1.11 20.83 16.78
N LEU A 622 1.89 19.98 16.10
CA LEU A 622 1.49 18.61 15.81
C LEU A 622 1.27 17.79 17.09
N GLN A 623 2.20 17.83 18.03
CA GLN A 623 2.11 17.11 19.30
C GLN A 623 0.87 17.55 20.09
N ALA A 624 0.61 18.85 20.16
CA ALA A 624 -0.60 19.39 20.79
C ALA A 624 -1.88 18.92 20.08
N ALA A 625 -1.91 18.95 18.74
CA ALA A 625 -3.04 18.49 17.94
C ALA A 625 -3.30 16.98 18.08
N LEU A 626 -2.27 16.19 18.38
CA LEU A 626 -2.35 14.76 18.69
C LEU A 626 -2.67 14.46 20.16
N GLY A 627 -2.83 15.49 21.00
CA GLY A 627 -3.11 15.34 22.43
C GLY A 627 -1.94 14.82 23.26
N LEU A 628 -0.70 14.98 22.77
CA LEU A 628 0.50 14.59 23.48
C LEU A 628 0.88 15.65 24.53
N ALA A 629 1.53 15.19 25.61
CA ALA A 629 2.11 16.09 26.59
C ALA A 629 3.16 17.01 25.93
N PRO A 630 3.30 18.27 26.38
CA PRO A 630 4.32 19.16 25.86
C PRO A 630 5.71 18.53 25.97
N ASP A 631 6.34 18.29 24.82
CA ASP A 631 7.71 17.84 24.72
C ASP A 631 8.63 19.05 24.53
N ASN A 632 9.52 19.27 25.49
CA ASN A 632 10.48 20.38 25.45
C ASN A 632 11.49 20.25 24.31
N SER A 633 11.74 19.04 23.82
CA SER A 633 12.63 18.80 22.68
C SER A 633 11.97 19.24 21.37
N ARG A 634 10.64 19.18 21.31
CA ARG A 634 9.80 19.44 20.13
C ARG A 634 10.29 18.63 18.93
N LEU A 635 10.65 17.37 19.15
CA LEU A 635 11.19 16.46 18.16
C LEU A 635 10.14 15.38 17.85
N VAL A 636 9.95 15.08 16.57
CA VAL A 636 9.17 13.89 16.19
C VAL A 636 10.03 12.65 16.44
N GLY A 637 9.83 12.04 17.60
CA GLY A 637 10.41 10.76 17.98
C GLY A 637 9.48 9.58 17.67
N PRO A 638 9.72 8.40 18.26
CA PRO A 638 8.84 7.26 18.10
C PRO A 638 7.43 7.52 18.66
N ILE A 639 7.29 8.29 19.74
CA ILE A 639 5.99 8.49 20.39
C ILE A 639 5.08 9.39 19.56
N THR A 640 5.59 10.55 19.11
CA THR A 640 4.84 11.44 18.21
C THR A 640 4.47 10.73 16.92
N ARG A 641 5.41 9.97 16.34
CA ARG A 641 5.12 9.24 15.10
C ARG A 641 4.07 8.14 15.29
N ALA A 642 4.12 7.38 16.39
CA ALA A 642 3.08 6.40 16.70
C ALA A 642 1.70 7.05 16.90
N ALA A 643 1.65 8.18 17.61
CA ALA A 643 0.40 8.91 17.79
C ALA A 643 -0.17 9.41 16.46
N LEU A 644 0.68 9.89 15.55
CA LEU A 644 0.28 10.28 14.20
C LEU A 644 -0.25 9.07 13.41
N VAL A 645 0.45 7.95 13.40
CA VAL A 645 0.00 6.71 12.73
C VAL A 645 -1.36 6.27 13.26
N ARG A 646 -1.57 6.26 14.59
CA ARG A 646 -2.87 5.91 15.19
C ARG A 646 -3.97 6.88 14.75
N ARG A 647 -3.67 8.18 14.71
CA ARG A 647 -4.63 9.19 14.24
C ARG A 647 -4.98 8.98 12.76
N GLN A 648 -4.00 8.71 11.91
CA GLN A 648 -4.22 8.38 10.50
C GLN A 648 -5.06 7.12 10.35
N ALA A 649 -4.68 6.02 11.00
CA ALA A 649 -5.40 4.75 10.92
C ALA A 649 -6.86 4.88 11.40
N SER A 650 -7.11 5.61 12.50
CA SER A 650 -8.47 5.79 13.03
C SER A 650 -9.36 6.70 12.18
N VAL A 651 -8.81 7.71 11.50
CA VAL A 651 -9.59 8.64 10.67
C VAL A 651 -9.70 8.16 9.22
N LEU A 652 -8.64 7.56 8.68
CA LEU A 652 -8.49 7.25 7.26
C LEU A 652 -8.56 5.76 6.95
N GLY A 653 -8.39 4.89 7.94
CA GLY A 653 -8.29 3.44 7.77
C GLY A 653 -6.94 2.96 7.21
N TRP A 654 -5.94 3.84 7.14
CA TRP A 654 -4.57 3.58 6.69
C TRP A 654 -3.61 4.62 7.30
N ALA A 655 -2.30 4.39 7.22
CA ALA A 655 -1.30 5.33 7.72
C ALA A 655 -0.03 5.38 6.83
N ASP A 656 0.61 6.55 6.77
CA ASP A 656 1.95 6.72 6.20
C ASP A 656 2.97 7.24 7.22
N GLY A 657 2.51 7.63 8.42
CA GLY A 657 3.34 8.15 9.50
C GLY A 657 4.02 9.48 9.16
N ILE A 658 3.46 10.25 8.23
CA ILE A 658 3.98 11.54 7.74
C ILE A 658 2.88 12.60 7.78
N HIS A 659 3.17 13.77 8.35
CA HIS A 659 2.22 14.88 8.39
C HIS A 659 2.63 15.98 7.42
N SER A 660 1.86 16.17 6.34
CA SER A 660 2.08 17.21 5.32
C SER A 660 0.96 18.27 5.36
N PRO A 661 1.08 19.40 4.64
CA PRO A 661 -0.01 20.35 4.49
C PRO A 661 -1.30 19.72 3.94
N ALA A 662 -1.21 18.71 3.07
CA ALA A 662 -2.39 17.97 2.60
C ALA A 662 -3.00 17.09 3.71
N MET A 663 -2.17 16.58 4.62
CA MET A 663 -2.61 15.75 5.75
C MET A 663 -3.39 16.56 6.80
N ASP A 664 -3.17 17.88 6.93
CA ASP A 664 -4.04 18.76 7.72
C ASP A 664 -5.50 18.61 7.31
N GLY A 665 -5.78 18.68 6.00
CA GLY A 665 -7.13 18.53 5.46
C GLY A 665 -7.72 17.14 5.67
N LEU A 666 -6.91 16.09 5.51
CA LEU A 666 -7.36 14.70 5.69
C LEU A 666 -7.69 14.36 7.15
N LEU A 667 -6.93 14.90 8.11
CA LEU A 667 -7.11 14.62 9.54
C LEU A 667 -7.96 15.65 10.29
N GLY A 668 -8.33 16.74 9.61
CA GLY A 668 -9.01 17.90 10.21
C GLY A 668 -8.13 18.66 11.20
N LEU A 669 -6.80 18.69 10.98
CA LEU A 669 -5.82 19.37 11.83
C LEU A 669 -5.36 20.69 11.20
N ARG A 670 -4.71 21.53 12.01
CA ARG A 670 -4.23 22.86 11.60
C ARG A 670 -2.78 23.06 12.03
N VAL A 671 -1.88 22.21 11.53
CA VAL A 671 -0.45 22.23 11.88
C VAL A 671 0.34 23.14 10.93
N PHE A 672 -0.09 23.24 9.68
CA PHE A 672 0.53 24.05 8.63
C PHE A 672 -0.30 25.28 8.25
N THR A 673 -1.47 25.48 8.86
CA THR A 673 -2.26 26.70 8.73
C THR A 673 -1.91 27.65 9.88
N ASP A 674 -1.44 28.85 9.51
CA ASP A 674 -1.14 29.94 10.46
C ASP A 674 -2.41 30.60 11.03
#